data_AF-A0AAQ4Q1L2-F1
#
_entry.id   AF-A0AAQ4Q1L2-F1
#
_cell.length_a   1.000
_cell.length_b   1.000
_cell.length_c   1.000
_cell.angle_alpha   90.00
_cell.angle_beta   90.00
_cell.angle_gamma   90.00
#
_symmetry.space_group_name_H-M   'P 1'
#
loop_
_entity.id
_entity.type
_entity.pdbx_description
1 polymer ?
#
loop_
_entity_poly.entity_id
_entity_poly.type
_entity_poly.pdbx_seq_one_letter_code
_entity_poly.pdbx_strand_id
1 'polypeptide(L)'
;AGFRVCICSRLSPSLTRTLVKLCIGMIDAGKAYNAANKQFVNGIRELAQQSTRDEVIENCLISFVLLSSQILFDQVQRSIKTQLQTFVKDDIRKFKEAKKHFDKVSEEKEGALIKNAQAPRNKQHEVEEATNILTATRKCFRHIVLDYVLQINVLQSKRRSEILKSMLSFMYAHLTFFHQGYDLFSELQPLMKQLGGQLDLLVVDAAKEKRDMEQKHSTIQQKDFSNDDTKLEYNVDAEHGIAMEGYLFKRASNAFKTWNRECVCANCVSTKDALLSAQDNPTVVVEDLRLCTVKHCEDVERRFCFEVVSPTKSCMMQADSEKLRQAWIKAVQNSIATAFRDKGDDGDKLDRKSSTSTGSLDSAGEPKERSIKGESALQKVLVIPGNTCCCDCGQPDPRWASINLGITLCIQCSGIHRSLGVHFSKVRSLTLDTWEPELLKLMCELGNGVINQIYEARREELGSRKPQPGDPRYTKCTKAYIKAKYVDRRFVRRPTGEELRDKVVSLSKQEKRLSSSSEHLPPRPPPPTPKLRPGQSAVASGMEARRDSLFCPDELHSLFSYFDNSAKLRSIKSKDSGIQNSADGSREMLATTASNTSLTDPKEYSSGLQLYWAACARSLPDMAEALAHGAVVNWVNAEDDKRTPLIMAVQGGSLVTCEFLLQNAANVNQQDAQGRGPLHHATMLGHTGQVCLFLKRGANQNAADIDEKTPLIIAVDAANADIVTLLRLAKMNEEMREAEGPYSQSGQYSTNSPTEMQYRTCMQEFISLQLDET
;
A
#
# COMPACT_ATOMS: atom_id res chain seq x y z
N ALA A 1 45.94 34.43 47.65
CA ALA A 1 45.30 34.47 46.32
C ALA A 1 44.86 33.09 45.80
N GLY A 2 45.65 32.01 45.96
CA GLY A 2 45.32 30.67 45.42
C GLY A 2 44.05 29.98 45.97
N PHE A 3 43.68 30.22 47.23
CA PHE A 3 42.50 29.57 47.85
C PHE A 3 41.14 30.11 47.37
N ARG A 4 41.05 31.38 46.93
CA ARG A 4 39.79 31.96 46.41
C ARG A 4 39.45 31.50 44.98
N VAL A 5 40.46 31.14 44.18
CA VAL A 5 40.28 30.66 42.80
C VAL A 5 39.67 29.25 42.78
N CYS A 6 39.96 28.41 43.78
CA CYS A 6 39.45 27.04 43.87
C CYS A 6 37.96 26.94 44.27
N ILE A 7 37.46 27.91 45.04
CA ILE A 7 36.06 27.94 45.50
C ILE A 7 35.13 28.54 44.42
N CYS A 8 35.57 29.60 43.72
CA CYS A 8 34.80 30.18 42.60
C CYS A 8 34.73 29.26 41.36
N SER A 9 35.72 28.38 41.17
CA SER A 9 35.76 27.44 40.04
C SER A 9 34.89 26.19 40.22
N ARG A 10 34.42 25.87 41.44
CA ARG A 10 33.56 24.70 41.70
C ARG A 10 32.05 25.00 41.67
N LEU A 11 31.62 26.17 42.14
CA LEU A 11 30.19 26.54 42.20
C LEU A 11 29.62 27.15 40.91
N SER A 12 30.46 27.78 40.09
CA SER A 12 30.01 28.44 38.84
C SER A 12 29.72 27.45 37.69
N PRO A 13 30.58 26.45 37.39
CA PRO A 13 30.39 25.61 36.21
C PRO A 13 29.27 24.57 36.35
N SER A 14 29.00 24.08 37.57
CA SER A 14 27.95 23.07 37.78
C SER A 14 26.56 23.67 37.59
N LEU A 15 26.29 24.83 38.21
CA LEU A 15 25.00 25.52 38.09
C LEU A 15 24.72 25.95 36.65
N THR A 16 25.73 26.49 35.96
CA THR A 16 25.61 26.88 34.55
C THR A 16 25.39 25.67 33.64
N ARG A 17 26.08 24.54 33.88
CA ARG A 17 25.89 23.30 33.10
C ARG A 17 24.51 22.69 33.32
N THR A 18 24.00 22.71 34.54
CA THR A 18 22.65 22.23 34.87
C THR A 18 21.58 23.11 34.23
N LEU A 19 21.71 24.43 34.32
CA LEU A 19 20.77 25.37 33.73
C LEU A 19 20.70 25.22 32.20
N VAL A 20 21.86 25.13 31.53
CA VAL A 20 21.92 24.87 30.08
C VAL A 20 21.21 23.58 29.70
N LYS A 21 21.43 22.50 30.46
CA LYS A 21 20.78 21.22 30.21
C LYS A 21 19.26 21.31 30.34
N LEU A 22 18.77 22.02 31.36
CA LEU A 22 17.33 22.25 31.57
C LEU A 22 16.73 23.14 30.47
N CYS A 23 17.41 24.20 30.06
CA CYS A 23 16.95 25.06 28.97
C CYS A 23 16.89 24.31 27.63
N ILE A 24 17.87 23.47 27.33
CA ILE A 24 17.85 22.60 26.14
C ILE A 24 16.68 21.61 26.22
N GLY A 25 16.49 20.98 27.38
CA GLY A 25 15.34 20.08 27.60
C GLY A 25 13.99 20.76 27.39
N MET A 26 13.83 22.01 27.87
CA MET A 26 12.62 22.80 27.65
C MET A 26 12.41 23.16 26.18
N ILE A 27 13.48 23.50 25.45
CA ILE A 27 13.40 23.76 24.00
C ILE A 27 12.97 22.50 23.24
N ASP A 28 13.54 21.34 23.58
CA ASP A 28 13.25 20.10 22.88
C ASP A 28 11.85 19.57 23.20
N ALA A 29 11.42 19.67 24.47
CA ALA A 29 10.03 19.38 24.86
C ALA A 29 9.03 20.29 24.14
N GLY A 30 9.31 21.59 24.03
CA GLY A 30 8.48 22.52 23.26
C GLY A 30 8.41 22.15 21.77
N LYS A 31 9.52 21.73 21.15
CA LYS A 31 9.50 21.28 19.75
C LYS A 31 8.62 20.05 19.57
N ALA A 32 8.76 19.07 20.47
CA ALA A 32 7.97 17.84 20.44
C ALA A 32 6.48 18.14 20.60
N TYR A 33 6.12 19.01 21.55
CA TYR A 33 4.75 19.49 21.73
C TYR A 33 4.20 20.16 20.45
N ASN A 34 4.94 21.07 19.83
CA ASN A 34 4.49 21.73 18.60
C ASN A 34 4.36 20.76 17.42
N ALA A 35 5.24 19.76 17.31
CA ALA A 35 5.15 18.74 16.27
C ALA A 35 3.90 17.87 16.46
N ALA A 36 3.66 17.39 17.68
CA ALA A 36 2.48 16.61 18.02
C ALA A 36 1.18 17.41 17.81
N ASN A 37 1.16 18.68 18.22
CA ASN A 37 -0.01 19.53 18.04
C ASN A 37 -0.31 19.79 16.56
N LYS A 38 0.72 19.97 15.71
CA LYS A 38 0.53 20.09 14.25
C LYS A 38 -0.03 18.81 13.64
N GLN A 39 0.47 17.64 14.05
CA GLN A 39 -0.04 16.35 13.58
C GLN A 39 -1.50 16.14 13.98
N PHE A 40 -1.85 16.46 15.24
CA PHE A 40 -3.22 16.37 15.73
C PHE A 40 -4.18 17.25 14.91
N VAL A 41 -3.81 18.51 14.66
CA VAL A 41 -4.60 19.44 13.85
C VAL A 41 -4.76 18.97 12.40
N ASN A 42 -3.73 18.37 11.82
CA ASN A 42 -3.81 17.77 10.48
C ASN A 42 -4.75 16.56 10.46
N GLY A 43 -4.71 15.69 11.47
CA GLY A 43 -5.65 14.58 11.58
C GLY A 43 -7.11 15.06 11.68
N ILE A 44 -7.37 16.14 12.42
CA ILE A 44 -8.71 16.75 12.46
C ILE A 44 -9.12 17.32 11.09
N ARG A 45 -8.19 17.94 10.36
CA ARG A 45 -8.44 18.43 9.00
C ARG A 45 -8.77 17.29 8.03
N GLU A 46 -8.05 16.18 8.09
CA GLU A 46 -8.32 15.00 7.27
C GLU A 46 -9.67 14.37 7.62
N LEU A 47 -10.01 14.30 8.91
CA LEU A 47 -11.33 13.84 9.36
C LEU A 47 -12.46 14.75 8.85
N ALA A 48 -12.23 16.07 8.81
CA ALA A 48 -13.17 17.02 8.23
C ALA A 48 -13.40 16.75 6.74
N GLN A 49 -12.33 16.44 6.00
CA GLN A 49 -12.39 16.15 4.56
C GLN A 49 -13.06 14.81 4.23
N GLN A 50 -13.01 13.84 5.13
CA GLN A 50 -13.72 12.56 4.96
C GLN A 50 -15.20 12.67 5.32
N SER A 51 -15.55 13.64 6.18
CA SER A 51 -16.89 13.88 6.68
C SER A 51 -17.74 14.81 5.79
N THR A 52 -17.36 15.08 4.53
CA THR A 52 -18.05 16.02 3.59
C THR A 52 -19.49 15.61 3.21
N ARG A 53 -20.03 14.56 3.82
CA ARG A 53 -21.43 14.15 3.71
C ARG A 53 -22.32 14.73 4.82
N ASP A 54 -21.71 15.26 5.88
CA ASP A 54 -22.39 15.85 7.04
C ASP A 54 -21.92 17.30 7.24
N GLU A 55 -22.76 18.24 6.80
CA GLU A 55 -22.49 19.69 6.85
C GLU A 55 -22.25 20.19 8.29
N VAL A 56 -22.83 19.54 9.30
CA VAL A 56 -22.65 19.95 10.70
C VAL A 56 -21.25 19.58 11.17
N ILE A 57 -20.83 18.34 10.94
CA ILE A 57 -19.49 17.86 11.32
C ILE A 57 -18.40 18.64 10.57
N GLU A 58 -18.59 18.87 9.27
CA GLU A 58 -17.64 19.63 8.45
C GLU A 58 -17.44 21.07 8.97
N ASN A 59 -18.53 21.82 9.21
CA ASN A 59 -18.45 23.19 9.71
C ASN A 59 -17.81 23.30 11.10
N CYS A 60 -18.04 22.30 11.96
CA CYS A 60 -17.47 22.25 13.30
C CYS A 60 -15.96 22.00 13.27
N LEU A 61 -15.52 21.04 12.44
CA LEU A 61 -14.12 20.67 12.33
C LEU A 61 -13.31 21.74 11.57
N ILE A 62 -13.88 22.37 10.53
CA ILE A 62 -13.24 23.51 9.83
C ILE A 62 -13.02 24.68 10.80
N SER A 63 -14.02 25.01 11.63
CA SER A 63 -13.88 26.04 12.65
C SER A 63 -12.73 25.71 13.61
N PHE A 64 -12.64 24.45 14.06
CA PHE A 64 -11.54 23.95 14.91
C PHE A 64 -10.15 23.99 14.25
N VAL A 65 -10.09 23.80 12.94
CA VAL A 65 -8.85 23.87 12.15
C VAL A 65 -8.37 25.32 11.95
N LEU A 66 -9.29 26.28 11.81
CA LEU A 66 -8.95 27.72 11.75
C LEU A 66 -8.42 28.22 13.11
N LEU A 67 -9.10 27.81 14.18
CA LEU A 67 -8.70 27.96 15.59
C LEU A 67 -7.23 27.60 15.84
N SER A 68 -6.82 26.42 15.38
CA SER A 68 -5.50 25.84 15.61
C SER A 68 -4.40 26.40 14.70
N SER A 69 -4.78 26.92 13.53
CA SER A 69 -3.85 27.57 12.59
C SER A 69 -3.44 28.98 13.04
N GLN A 70 -4.30 29.67 13.80
CA GLN A 70 -4.03 31.02 14.34
C GLN A 70 -3.25 31.02 15.65
N ILE A 71 -3.05 29.87 16.30
CA ILE A 71 -2.37 29.85 17.59
C ILE A 71 -0.87 30.11 17.38
N LEU A 72 -0.45 31.36 17.56
CA LEU A 72 0.18 31.75 18.84
C LEU A 72 1.55 31.13 19.17
N PHE A 73 1.55 29.79 19.21
CA PHE A 73 2.54 28.91 19.81
C PHE A 73 3.88 28.97 19.08
N ASP A 74 3.88 28.93 17.75
CA ASP A 74 5.13 28.83 16.99
C ASP A 74 5.93 30.13 17.06
N GLN A 75 5.28 31.30 17.07
CA GLN A 75 5.96 32.60 17.12
C GLN A 75 6.52 32.92 18.51
N VAL A 76 5.76 32.65 19.59
CA VAL A 76 6.25 32.91 20.95
C VAL A 76 7.25 31.86 21.41
N GLN A 77 7.05 30.58 21.07
CA GLN A 77 8.03 29.54 21.38
C GLN A 77 9.35 29.75 20.60
N ARG A 78 9.29 30.27 19.36
CA ARG A 78 10.50 30.72 18.64
C ARG A 78 11.20 31.87 19.35
N SER A 79 10.46 32.83 19.90
CA SER A 79 11.03 33.92 20.70
C SER A 79 11.75 33.41 21.96
N ILE A 80 11.09 32.55 22.74
CA ILE A 80 11.66 31.91 23.94
C ILE A 80 12.90 31.07 23.59
N LYS A 81 12.81 30.25 22.54
CA LYS A 81 13.91 29.43 22.03
C LYS A 81 15.10 30.29 21.60
N THR A 82 14.85 31.37 20.87
CA THR A 82 15.91 32.25 20.36
C THR A 82 16.64 32.91 21.53
N GLN A 83 15.91 33.42 22.52
CA GLN A 83 16.52 34.07 23.68
C GLN A 83 17.38 33.10 24.52
N LEU A 84 16.90 31.87 24.73
CA LEU A 84 17.65 30.82 25.43
C LEU A 84 18.87 30.35 24.62
N GLN A 85 18.76 30.23 23.30
CA GLN A 85 19.86 29.83 22.44
C GLN A 85 20.97 30.88 22.41
N THR A 86 20.62 32.17 22.32
CA THR A 86 21.59 33.28 22.38
C THR A 86 22.36 33.26 23.70
N PHE A 87 21.67 33.11 24.84
CA PHE A 87 22.32 33.00 26.15
C PHE A 87 23.32 31.83 26.24
N VAL A 88 22.92 30.64 25.77
CA VAL A 88 23.80 29.45 25.77
C VAL A 88 24.99 29.64 24.81
N LYS A 89 24.75 30.24 23.66
CA LYS A 89 25.74 30.35 22.58
C LYS A 89 26.76 31.46 22.83
N ASP A 90 26.33 32.62 23.28
CA ASP A 90 27.17 33.82 23.28
C ASP A 90 27.79 34.11 24.64
N ASP A 91 27.13 33.73 25.74
CA ASP A 91 27.60 34.03 27.10
C ASP A 91 28.32 32.83 27.75
N ILE A 92 27.86 31.61 27.50
CA ILE A 92 28.41 30.39 28.15
C ILE A 92 29.56 29.78 27.35
N ARG A 93 29.54 29.87 26.01
CA ARG A 93 30.61 29.31 25.15
C ARG A 93 31.97 29.94 25.40
N LYS A 94 32.01 31.28 25.52
CA LYS A 94 33.23 32.05 25.76
C LYS A 94 33.93 31.61 27.05
N PHE A 95 33.15 31.28 28.09
CA PHE A 95 33.68 30.74 29.35
C PHE A 95 34.30 29.34 29.16
N LYS A 96 33.66 28.47 28.37
CA LYS A 96 34.17 27.12 28.09
C LYS A 96 35.49 27.16 27.32
N GLU A 97 35.63 28.09 26.38
CA GLU A 97 36.85 28.27 25.58
C GLU A 97 38.01 28.82 26.41
N ALA A 98 37.78 29.84 27.24
CA ALA A 98 38.80 30.39 28.13
C ALA A 98 39.32 29.34 29.14
N LYS A 99 38.42 28.52 29.70
CA LYS A 99 38.81 27.41 30.59
C LYS A 99 39.63 26.35 29.85
N LYS A 100 39.20 25.94 28.65
CA LYS A 100 39.93 24.96 27.84
C LYS A 100 41.35 25.42 27.53
N HIS A 101 41.55 26.71 27.27
CA HIS A 101 42.87 27.26 27.01
C HIS A 101 43.77 27.26 28.26
N PHE A 102 43.22 27.61 29.43
CA PHE A 102 43.91 27.51 30.71
C PHE A 102 44.32 26.07 31.05
N ASP A 103 43.40 25.12 30.94
CA ASP A 103 43.66 23.71 31.26
C ASP A 103 44.79 23.14 30.37
N LYS A 104 44.76 23.44 29.05
CA LYS A 104 45.81 23.03 28.10
C LYS A 104 47.21 23.52 28.51
N VAL A 105 47.34 24.80 28.83
CA VAL A 105 48.65 25.41 29.17
C VAL A 105 49.12 24.92 30.56
N SER A 106 48.18 24.61 31.45
CA SER A 106 48.50 23.97 32.73
C SER A 106 49.08 22.57 32.55
N GLU A 107 48.49 21.76 31.66
CA GLU A 107 49.00 20.42 31.31
C GLU A 107 50.38 20.49 30.63
N GLU A 108 50.59 21.42 29.69
CA GLU A 108 51.88 21.64 29.04
C GLU A 108 52.98 22.02 30.04
N LYS A 109 52.65 22.84 31.04
CA LYS A 109 53.57 23.20 32.12
C LYS A 109 53.91 22.00 33.01
N GLU A 110 52.91 21.18 33.35
CA GLU A 110 53.14 19.97 34.15
C GLU A 110 54.03 18.97 33.40
N GLY A 111 53.78 18.77 32.10
CA GLY A 111 54.65 17.97 31.23
C GLY A 111 56.09 18.50 31.16
N ALA A 112 56.27 19.83 31.09
CA ALA A 112 57.60 20.44 31.13
C ALA A 112 58.31 20.28 32.48
N LEU A 113 57.57 20.31 33.60
CA LEU A 113 58.10 20.04 34.94
C LEU A 113 58.60 18.61 35.07
N ILE A 114 57.81 17.63 34.61
CA ILE A 114 58.17 16.21 34.65
C ILE A 114 59.43 15.96 33.79
N LYS A 115 59.46 16.49 32.56
CA LYS A 115 60.62 16.37 31.67
C LYS A 115 61.90 16.97 32.27
N ASN A 116 61.78 18.11 32.95
CA ASN A 116 62.92 18.73 33.62
C ASN A 116 63.39 17.91 34.84
N ALA A 117 62.47 17.35 35.62
CA ALA A 117 62.80 16.53 36.79
C ALA A 117 63.43 15.17 36.42
N GLN A 118 63.05 14.59 35.28
CA GLN A 118 63.55 13.29 34.81
C GLN A 118 64.83 13.39 33.96
N ALA A 119 65.31 14.60 33.68
CA ALA A 119 66.50 14.79 32.85
C ALA A 119 67.76 14.18 33.51
N PRO A 120 68.50 13.31 32.81
CA PRO A 120 69.63 12.60 33.40
C PRO A 120 70.84 13.52 33.60
N ARG A 121 71.40 13.52 34.82
CA ARG A 121 72.47 14.44 35.26
C ARG A 121 73.78 14.35 34.47
N ASN A 122 74.01 13.23 33.78
CA ASN A 122 75.22 12.99 32.97
C ASN A 122 75.15 13.60 31.57
N LYS A 123 74.01 14.16 31.16
CA LYS A 123 73.80 14.76 29.83
C LYS A 123 73.41 16.24 29.96
N GLN A 124 74.41 17.10 30.11
CA GLN A 124 74.22 18.53 30.38
C GLN A 124 73.33 19.24 29.34
N HIS A 125 73.50 18.90 28.05
CA HIS A 125 72.69 19.48 26.96
C HIS A 125 71.20 19.16 27.10
N GLU A 126 70.83 17.93 27.49
CA GLU A 126 69.42 17.54 27.69
C GLU A 126 68.81 18.24 28.91
N VAL A 127 69.61 18.48 29.96
CA VAL A 127 69.20 19.24 31.15
C VAL A 127 68.93 20.71 30.81
N GLU A 128 69.81 21.32 30.01
CA GLU A 128 69.65 22.72 29.56
C GLU A 128 68.41 22.89 28.65
N GLU A 129 68.19 21.96 27.71
CA GLU A 129 67.00 21.95 26.86
C GLU A 129 65.70 21.84 27.69
N ALA A 130 65.64 20.87 28.61
CA ALA A 130 64.47 20.70 29.47
C ALA A 130 64.23 21.92 30.38
N THR A 131 65.30 22.59 30.82
CA THR A 131 65.21 23.81 31.64
C THR A 131 64.73 25.01 30.84
N ASN A 132 65.17 25.15 29.59
CA ASN A 132 64.70 26.19 28.67
C ASN A 132 63.21 26.03 28.33
N ILE A 133 62.79 24.80 28.02
CA ILE A 133 61.37 24.47 27.79
C ILE A 133 60.54 24.81 29.03
N LEU A 134 60.95 24.36 30.23
CA LEU A 134 60.25 24.69 31.46
C LEU A 134 60.15 26.20 31.70
N THR A 135 61.21 26.95 31.42
CA THR A 135 61.23 28.40 31.61
C THR A 135 60.27 29.11 30.66
N ALA A 136 60.24 28.71 29.39
CA ALA A 136 59.31 29.23 28.39
C ALA A 136 57.85 28.93 28.75
N THR A 137 57.53 27.68 29.07
CA THR A 137 56.16 27.27 29.44
C THR A 137 55.72 27.91 30.75
N ARG A 138 56.62 28.12 31.71
CA ARG A 138 56.34 28.82 32.97
C ARG A 138 56.03 30.32 32.75
N LYS A 139 56.71 30.99 31.80
CA LYS A 139 56.39 32.37 31.40
C LYS A 139 55.02 32.43 30.73
N CYS A 140 54.76 31.55 29.76
CA CYS A 140 53.47 31.46 29.07
C CYS A 140 52.31 31.22 30.05
N PHE A 141 52.47 30.26 30.97
CA PHE A 141 51.49 29.97 32.01
C PHE A 141 51.19 31.19 32.90
N ARG A 142 52.19 31.99 33.28
CA ARG A 142 51.97 33.20 34.09
C ARG A 142 51.08 34.23 33.40
N HIS A 143 51.30 34.47 32.11
CA HIS A 143 50.47 35.39 31.33
C HIS A 143 49.03 34.84 31.19
N ILE A 144 48.90 33.57 30.82
CA ILE A 144 47.60 32.95 30.58
C ILE A 144 46.78 32.80 31.87
N VAL A 145 47.41 32.58 33.02
CA VAL A 145 46.72 32.58 34.32
C VAL A 145 46.17 33.97 34.64
N LEU A 146 46.91 35.04 34.37
CA LEU A 146 46.45 36.41 34.60
C LEU A 146 45.26 36.74 33.69
N ASP A 147 45.34 36.39 32.41
CA ASP A 147 44.23 36.56 31.47
C ASP A 147 43.01 35.73 31.88
N TYR A 148 43.21 34.48 32.31
CA TYR A 148 42.14 33.62 32.79
C TYR A 148 41.45 34.18 34.04
N VAL A 149 42.23 34.71 35.00
CA VAL A 149 41.70 35.36 36.21
C VAL A 149 40.94 36.64 35.88
N LEU A 150 41.46 37.46 34.95
CA LEU A 150 40.78 38.66 34.46
C LEU A 150 39.43 38.31 33.81
N GLN A 151 39.43 37.32 32.92
CA GLN A 151 38.21 36.85 32.25
C GLN A 151 37.20 36.30 33.26
N ILE A 152 37.62 35.54 34.27
CA ILE A 152 36.74 35.08 35.36
C ILE A 152 36.10 36.25 36.12
N ASN A 153 36.87 37.30 36.43
CA ASN A 153 36.38 38.45 37.18
C ASN A 153 35.38 39.29 36.37
N VAL A 154 35.65 39.51 35.08
CA VAL A 154 34.72 40.18 34.15
C VAL A 154 33.45 39.35 33.95
N LEU A 155 33.57 38.02 33.87
CA LEU A 155 32.42 37.12 33.80
C LEU A 155 31.61 37.13 35.10
N GLN A 156 32.26 37.13 36.27
CA GLN A 156 31.58 37.21 37.56
C GLN A 156 30.78 38.50 37.72
N SER A 157 31.30 39.63 37.24
CA SER A 157 30.61 40.92 37.31
C SER A 157 29.42 41.00 36.34
N LYS A 158 29.54 40.45 35.12
CA LYS A 158 28.46 40.42 34.12
C LYS A 158 27.42 39.31 34.34
N ARG A 159 27.78 38.23 35.02
CA ARG A 159 26.90 37.05 35.24
C ARG A 159 25.58 37.43 35.90
N ARG A 160 25.58 38.33 36.88
CA ARG A 160 24.36 38.70 37.60
C ARG A 160 23.39 39.47 36.71
N SER A 161 23.88 40.44 35.93
CA SER A 161 23.06 41.26 35.05
C SER A 161 22.52 40.48 33.84
N GLU A 162 23.34 39.62 33.21
CA GLU A 162 22.92 38.85 32.03
C GLU A 162 21.91 37.74 32.39
N ILE A 163 22.05 37.09 33.55
CA ILE A 163 21.07 36.12 34.02
C ILE A 163 19.72 36.81 34.29
N LEU A 164 19.73 37.94 35.00
CA LEU A 164 18.50 38.68 35.29
C LEU A 164 17.82 39.21 34.03
N LYS A 165 18.59 39.74 33.07
CA LYS A 165 18.07 40.20 31.78
C LYS A 165 17.43 39.06 30.97
N SER A 166 18.08 37.90 30.95
CA SER A 166 17.56 36.71 30.25
C SER A 166 16.30 36.14 30.91
N MET A 167 16.25 36.09 32.24
CA MET A 167 15.05 35.66 32.98
C MET A 167 13.89 36.63 32.80
N LEU A 168 14.15 37.94 32.81
CA LEU A 168 13.13 38.95 32.59
C LEU A 168 12.56 38.86 31.16
N SER A 169 13.42 38.71 30.16
CA SER A 169 12.98 38.49 28.77
C SER A 169 12.15 37.21 28.61
N PHE A 170 12.53 36.13 29.30
CA PHE A 170 11.75 34.89 29.36
C PHE A 170 10.37 35.08 29.99
N MET A 171 10.29 35.81 31.11
CA MET A 171 9.01 36.12 31.77
C MET A 171 8.08 36.96 30.88
N TYR A 172 8.62 37.99 30.20
CA TYR A 172 7.81 38.79 29.28
C TYR A 172 7.30 37.98 28.08
N ALA A 173 8.13 37.07 27.54
CA ALA A 173 7.68 36.17 26.48
C ALA A 173 6.53 35.25 26.94
N HIS A 174 6.59 34.73 28.17
CA HIS A 174 5.48 33.97 28.76
C HIS A 174 4.23 34.82 28.99
N LEU A 175 4.37 36.06 29.46
CA LEU A 175 3.24 36.96 29.66
C LEU A 175 2.50 37.22 28.34
N THR A 176 3.22 37.54 27.28
CA THR A 176 2.64 37.75 25.94
C THR A 176 1.95 36.49 25.42
N PHE A 177 2.55 35.31 25.64
CA PHE A 177 1.97 34.02 25.25
C PHE A 177 0.59 33.80 25.87
N PHE A 178 0.48 33.94 27.19
CA PHE A 178 -0.78 33.68 27.90
C PHE A 178 -1.84 34.74 27.59
N HIS A 179 -1.44 36.01 27.41
CA HIS A 179 -2.38 37.07 27.05
C HIS A 179 -3.00 36.83 25.67
N GLN A 180 -2.18 36.55 24.66
CA GLN A 180 -2.67 36.30 23.30
C GLN A 180 -3.49 35.01 23.22
N GLY A 181 -3.12 33.98 23.99
CA GLY A 181 -3.93 32.77 24.12
C GLY A 181 -5.30 33.06 24.74
N TYR A 182 -5.35 33.85 25.80
CA TYR A 182 -6.60 34.24 26.46
C TYR A 182 -7.51 35.05 25.53
N ASP A 183 -6.98 36.04 24.81
CA ASP A 183 -7.75 36.85 23.87
C ASP A 183 -8.40 35.97 22.79
N LEU A 184 -7.61 35.05 22.21
CA LEU A 184 -8.10 34.09 21.22
C LEU A 184 -9.24 33.23 21.80
N PHE A 185 -9.03 32.57 22.94
CA PHE A 185 -10.07 31.72 23.55
C PHE A 185 -11.32 32.51 23.98
N SER A 186 -11.17 33.78 24.33
CA SER A 186 -12.30 34.65 24.65
C SER A 186 -13.17 34.94 23.42
N GLU A 187 -12.54 35.20 22.26
CA GLU A 187 -13.25 35.38 20.97
C GLU A 187 -13.99 34.10 20.52
N LEU A 188 -13.51 32.93 20.94
CA LEU A 188 -14.03 31.62 20.53
C LEU A 188 -15.15 31.09 21.41
N GLN A 189 -15.33 31.66 22.60
CA GLN A 189 -16.33 31.24 23.57
C GLN A 189 -17.78 31.17 23.00
N PRO A 190 -18.23 32.10 22.13
CA PRO A 190 -19.57 32.02 21.52
C PRO A 190 -19.73 30.80 20.61
N LEU A 191 -18.71 30.47 19.81
CA LEU A 191 -18.72 29.34 18.89
C LEU A 191 -18.77 28.00 19.65
N MET A 192 -18.03 27.89 20.74
CA MET A 192 -18.09 26.69 21.61
C MET A 192 -19.47 26.48 22.23
N LYS A 193 -20.16 27.57 22.61
CA LYS A 193 -21.53 27.48 23.13
C LYS A 193 -22.53 27.04 22.06
N GLN A 194 -22.41 27.58 20.85
CA GLN A 194 -23.25 27.17 19.72
C GLN A 194 -23.05 25.68 19.39
N LEU A 195 -21.80 25.22 19.36
CA LEU A 195 -21.47 23.81 19.12
C LEU A 195 -22.05 22.89 20.19
N GLY A 196 -21.96 23.28 21.46
CA GLY A 196 -22.56 22.53 22.56
C GLY A 196 -24.07 22.34 22.38
N GLY A 197 -24.78 23.40 21.98
CA GLY A 197 -26.23 23.30 21.72
C GLY A 197 -26.59 22.39 20.54
N GLN A 198 -25.77 22.36 19.48
CA GLN A 198 -25.98 21.44 18.35
C GLN A 198 -25.74 19.98 18.75
N LEU A 199 -24.72 19.73 19.57
CA LEU A 199 -24.42 18.39 20.08
C LEU A 199 -25.59 17.85 20.93
N ASP A 200 -26.15 18.67 21.82
CA ASP A 200 -27.29 18.29 22.65
C ASP A 200 -28.50 17.87 21.80
N LEU A 201 -28.79 18.59 20.71
CA LEU A 201 -29.86 18.24 19.77
C LEU A 201 -29.60 16.90 19.08
N LEU A 202 -28.39 16.67 18.56
CA LEU A 202 -28.02 15.42 17.89
C LEU A 202 -28.13 14.20 18.82
N VAL A 203 -27.76 14.36 20.09
CA VAL A 203 -27.90 13.29 21.09
C VAL A 203 -29.37 12.95 21.33
N VAL A 204 -30.26 13.94 21.37
CA VAL A 204 -31.70 13.72 21.52
C VAL A 204 -32.29 12.99 20.31
N ASP A 205 -31.90 13.39 19.09
CA ASP A 205 -32.36 12.75 17.86
C ASP A 205 -31.88 11.30 17.75
N ALA A 206 -30.61 11.02 18.06
CA ALA A 206 -30.08 9.66 18.08
C ALA A 206 -30.80 8.77 19.11
N ALA A 207 -31.14 9.31 20.29
CA ALA A 207 -31.90 8.59 21.30
C ALA A 207 -33.35 8.30 20.89
N LYS A 208 -33.94 9.17 20.05
CA LYS A 208 -35.26 8.94 19.45
C LYS A 208 -35.19 7.83 18.39
N GLU A 209 -34.23 7.91 17.47
CA GLU A 209 -34.05 6.91 16.42
C GLU A 209 -33.74 5.51 16.98
N LYS A 210 -32.91 5.44 18.03
CA LYS A 210 -32.64 4.19 18.74
C LYS A 210 -33.92 3.57 19.30
N ARG A 211 -34.77 4.35 19.97
CA ARG A 211 -36.05 3.86 20.52
C ARG A 211 -36.99 3.35 19.42
N ASP A 212 -37.07 4.08 18.32
CA ASP A 212 -37.90 3.68 17.17
C ASP A 212 -37.39 2.36 16.56
N MET A 213 -36.07 2.18 16.46
CA MET A 213 -35.45 0.95 15.96
C MET A 213 -35.63 -0.24 16.91
N GLU A 214 -35.51 -0.02 18.23
CA GLU A 214 -35.77 -1.05 19.25
C GLU A 214 -37.24 -1.51 19.21
N GLN A 215 -38.18 -0.60 19.00
CA GLN A 215 -39.60 -0.93 18.85
C GLN A 215 -39.87 -1.76 17.59
N LYS A 216 -39.28 -1.38 16.44
CA LYS A 216 -39.37 -2.16 15.19
C LYS A 216 -38.80 -3.56 15.38
N HIS A 217 -37.64 -3.68 16.01
CA HIS A 217 -36.98 -4.95 16.29
C HIS A 217 -37.85 -5.86 17.18
N SER A 218 -38.43 -5.32 18.26
CA SER A 218 -39.36 -6.05 19.13
C SER A 218 -40.62 -6.52 18.38
N THR A 219 -41.16 -5.69 17.48
CA THR A 219 -42.32 -6.05 16.66
C THR A 219 -42.02 -7.20 15.69
N ILE A 220 -40.82 -7.24 15.10
CA ILE A 220 -40.39 -8.35 14.22
C ILE A 220 -40.21 -9.63 15.03
N GLN A 221 -39.52 -9.57 16.18
CA GLN A 221 -39.35 -10.73 17.07
C GLN A 221 -40.69 -11.34 17.52
N GLN A 222 -41.71 -10.52 17.78
CA GLN A 222 -43.04 -11.02 18.16
C GLN A 222 -43.79 -11.71 17.02
N LYS A 223 -43.48 -11.40 15.75
CA LYS A 223 -44.13 -12.00 14.58
C LYS A 223 -43.51 -13.34 14.18
N ASP A 224 -42.20 -13.53 14.35
CA ASP A 224 -41.47 -14.67 13.77
C ASP A 224 -41.56 -16.00 14.54
N PHE A 225 -42.15 -16.04 15.75
CA PHE A 225 -42.27 -17.31 16.52
C PHE A 225 -43.54 -18.13 16.25
N SER A 226 -44.47 -17.66 15.41
CA SER A 226 -45.77 -18.34 15.21
C SER A 226 -46.04 -18.87 13.82
N ASN A 227 -45.12 -18.73 12.85
CA ASN A 227 -45.34 -19.22 11.50
C ASN A 227 -44.05 -19.67 10.80
N ASP A 228 -43.70 -20.93 11.03
CA ASP A 228 -42.80 -21.68 10.14
C ASP A 228 -43.51 -22.10 8.83
N ASP A 229 -44.70 -21.54 8.51
CA ASP A 229 -45.48 -22.07 7.39
C ASP A 229 -46.51 -21.15 6.69
N THR A 230 -46.62 -19.84 6.98
CA THR A 230 -47.61 -18.99 6.31
C THR A 230 -47.07 -18.00 5.30
N LYS A 231 -47.74 -18.05 4.14
CA LYS A 231 -47.80 -17.05 3.08
C LYS A 231 -46.54 -16.88 2.23
N LEU A 232 -46.29 -17.92 1.43
CA LEU A 232 -45.75 -17.72 0.08
C LEU A 232 -46.77 -16.90 -0.73
N GLU A 233 -46.73 -15.57 -0.57
CA GLU A 233 -47.44 -14.65 -1.46
C GLU A 233 -46.68 -14.61 -2.80
N TYR A 234 -47.02 -15.52 -3.70
CA TYR A 234 -46.67 -15.34 -5.11
C TYR A 234 -47.73 -14.41 -5.70
N ASN A 235 -47.39 -13.14 -5.87
CA ASN A 235 -48.28 -12.17 -6.48
C ASN A 235 -48.01 -12.15 -7.98
N VAL A 236 -48.84 -12.87 -8.74
CA VAL A 236 -48.75 -12.97 -10.20
C VAL A 236 -49.02 -11.60 -10.87
N ASP A 237 -49.63 -10.66 -10.13
CA ASP A 237 -49.99 -9.31 -10.57
C ASP A 237 -49.20 -8.21 -9.84
N ALA A 238 -48.03 -8.50 -9.27
CA ALA A 238 -47.19 -7.46 -8.66
C ALA A 238 -46.73 -6.44 -9.71
N GLU A 239 -47.00 -5.16 -9.50
CA GLU A 239 -46.63 -4.03 -10.38
C GLU A 239 -45.13 -3.98 -10.76
N HIS A 240 -44.27 -4.72 -10.05
CA HIS A 240 -42.82 -4.78 -10.25
C HIS A 240 -42.35 -5.99 -11.09
N GLY A 241 -43.25 -6.91 -11.45
CA GLY A 241 -42.94 -8.01 -12.36
C GLY A 241 -42.14 -9.18 -11.80
N ILE A 242 -41.81 -9.23 -10.50
CA ILE A 242 -41.11 -10.36 -9.88
C ILE A 242 -42.13 -11.40 -9.41
N ALA A 243 -42.10 -12.62 -9.96
CA ALA A 243 -43.03 -13.70 -9.60
C ALA A 243 -42.63 -14.43 -8.31
N MET A 244 -41.32 -14.53 -8.03
CA MET A 244 -40.80 -15.24 -6.85
C MET A 244 -39.31 -14.93 -6.61
N GLU A 245 -38.91 -14.79 -5.34
CA GLU A 245 -37.50 -14.72 -4.93
C GLU A 245 -37.22 -15.63 -3.72
N GLY A 246 -36.01 -16.18 -3.63
CA GLY A 246 -35.61 -17.03 -2.50
C GLY A 246 -34.41 -17.93 -2.80
N TYR A 247 -33.86 -18.58 -1.78
CA TYR A 247 -32.66 -19.41 -1.91
C TYR A 247 -32.96 -20.78 -2.54
N LEU A 248 -32.10 -21.18 -3.49
CA LEU A 248 -32.09 -22.52 -4.10
C LEU A 248 -30.65 -23.05 -4.18
N PHE A 249 -30.51 -24.38 -4.18
CA PHE A 249 -29.26 -25.02 -4.55
C PHE A 249 -29.23 -25.25 -6.06
N LYS A 250 -28.19 -24.78 -6.74
CA LYS A 250 -27.97 -24.97 -8.17
C LYS A 250 -26.82 -25.93 -8.41
N ARG A 251 -27.01 -26.88 -9.33
CA ARG A 251 -25.96 -27.81 -9.74
C ARG A 251 -25.09 -27.18 -10.83
N ALA A 252 -23.78 -27.18 -10.63
CA ALA A 252 -22.81 -26.75 -11.61
C ALA A 252 -22.81 -27.69 -12.83
N SER A 253 -22.72 -27.10 -14.02
CA SER A 253 -22.63 -27.85 -15.30
C SER A 253 -21.22 -28.36 -15.60
N ASN A 254 -20.26 -28.17 -14.67
CA ASN A 254 -18.90 -28.66 -14.82
C ASN A 254 -18.82 -30.18 -14.61
N ALA A 255 -17.71 -30.81 -15.03
CA ALA A 255 -17.52 -32.26 -14.90
C ALA A 255 -17.60 -32.79 -13.45
N PHE A 256 -17.42 -31.90 -12.47
CA PHE A 256 -17.47 -32.22 -11.04
C PHE A 256 -18.87 -32.15 -10.42
N LYS A 257 -19.87 -31.59 -11.12
CA LYS A 257 -21.30 -31.61 -10.75
C LYS A 257 -21.59 -31.13 -9.30
N THR A 258 -20.88 -30.10 -8.84
CA THR A 258 -21.01 -29.53 -7.49
C THR A 258 -22.34 -28.78 -7.30
N TRP A 259 -22.78 -28.60 -6.04
CA TRP A 259 -24.02 -27.88 -5.71
C TRP A 259 -23.72 -26.64 -4.89
N ASN A 260 -24.19 -25.48 -5.34
CA ASN A 260 -23.96 -24.19 -4.69
C ASN A 260 -25.31 -23.59 -4.26
N ARG A 261 -25.36 -22.99 -3.07
CA ARG A 261 -26.56 -22.30 -2.58
C ARG A 261 -26.52 -20.85 -3.03
N GLU A 262 -27.52 -20.42 -3.78
CA GLU A 262 -27.58 -19.07 -4.35
C GLU A 262 -29.01 -18.52 -4.18
N CYS A 263 -29.18 -17.20 -4.02
CA CYS A 263 -30.50 -16.59 -4.04
C CYS A 263 -30.99 -16.54 -5.49
N VAL A 264 -32.20 -17.00 -5.79
CA VAL A 264 -32.75 -17.03 -7.14
C VAL A 264 -33.97 -16.12 -7.21
N CYS A 265 -34.12 -15.39 -8.31
CA CYS A 265 -35.28 -14.55 -8.59
C CYS A 265 -35.86 -14.89 -9.96
N ALA A 266 -37.18 -15.09 -10.04
CA ALA A 266 -37.93 -15.23 -11.28
C ALA A 266 -38.55 -13.87 -11.63
N ASN A 267 -38.00 -13.19 -12.64
CA ASN A 267 -38.47 -11.87 -13.08
C ASN A 267 -39.22 -11.98 -14.42
N CYS A 268 -40.38 -11.34 -14.52
CA CYS A 268 -41.33 -11.43 -15.65
C CYS A 268 -41.82 -10.06 -16.17
N VAL A 269 -41.16 -8.94 -15.86
CA VAL A 269 -41.46 -7.67 -16.56
C VAL A 269 -40.20 -7.01 -17.13
N SER A 270 -40.29 -6.72 -18.43
CA SER A 270 -39.40 -5.97 -19.32
C SER A 270 -38.28 -6.75 -20.04
N THR A 271 -38.60 -7.09 -21.29
CA THR A 271 -37.72 -7.36 -22.45
C THR A 271 -36.73 -8.54 -22.41
N LYS A 272 -36.51 -9.20 -21.27
CA LYS A 272 -35.78 -10.49 -21.19
C LYS A 272 -36.31 -11.34 -20.03
N ASP A 273 -37.25 -12.24 -20.29
CA ASP A 273 -37.75 -13.20 -19.30
C ASP A 273 -36.62 -14.15 -18.88
N ALA A 274 -36.06 -13.93 -17.69
CA ALA A 274 -34.85 -14.60 -17.24
C ALA A 274 -34.92 -15.08 -15.78
N LEU A 275 -34.35 -16.25 -15.52
CA LEU A 275 -34.08 -16.73 -14.16
C LEU A 275 -32.72 -16.18 -13.73
N LEU A 276 -32.66 -15.43 -12.62
CA LEU A 276 -31.44 -14.77 -12.15
C LEU A 276 -30.95 -15.45 -10.87
N SER A 277 -29.63 -15.67 -10.77
CA SER A 277 -28.97 -16.08 -9.53
C SER A 277 -28.22 -14.90 -8.93
N ALA A 278 -28.40 -14.65 -7.64
CA ALA A 278 -27.93 -13.51 -6.89
C ALA A 278 -27.02 -13.93 -5.73
N GLN A 279 -25.76 -13.55 -5.86
CA GLN A 279 -24.92 -13.09 -4.75
C GLN A 279 -24.08 -11.95 -5.34
N ASP A 280 -24.52 -10.72 -5.06
CA ASP A 280 -23.96 -9.42 -5.47
C ASP A 280 -23.92 -9.05 -6.97
N ASN A 281 -24.13 -9.99 -7.92
CA ASN A 281 -24.38 -9.68 -9.35
C ASN A 281 -25.38 -10.67 -9.98
N PRO A 282 -26.55 -10.24 -10.50
CA PRO A 282 -27.56 -11.15 -11.04
C PRO A 282 -27.04 -11.83 -12.31
N THR A 283 -26.77 -13.14 -12.24
CA THR A 283 -26.34 -13.93 -13.39
C THR A 283 -27.56 -14.55 -14.08
N VAL A 284 -27.70 -14.31 -15.38
CA VAL A 284 -28.77 -14.93 -16.19
C VAL A 284 -28.54 -16.43 -16.27
N VAL A 285 -29.33 -17.17 -15.51
CA VAL A 285 -29.37 -18.63 -15.52
C VAL A 285 -29.98 -19.11 -16.83
N VAL A 286 -31.02 -18.41 -17.33
CA VAL A 286 -31.64 -18.67 -18.64
C VAL A 286 -32.10 -17.36 -19.29
N GLU A 287 -31.75 -17.14 -20.56
CA GLU A 287 -31.96 -15.85 -21.29
C GLU A 287 -33.37 -15.66 -21.88
N ASP A 288 -34.12 -16.73 -22.11
CA ASP A 288 -35.48 -16.68 -22.66
C ASP A 288 -36.35 -17.80 -22.07
N LEU A 289 -37.17 -17.47 -21.07
CA LEU A 289 -38.10 -18.40 -20.45
C LEU A 289 -39.12 -18.98 -21.44
N ARG A 290 -39.43 -18.33 -22.57
CA ARG A 290 -40.41 -18.83 -23.57
C ARG A 290 -39.99 -20.16 -24.19
N LEU A 291 -38.69 -20.43 -24.25
CA LEU A 291 -38.17 -21.66 -24.83
C LEU A 291 -37.89 -22.73 -23.77
N CYS A 292 -38.32 -22.49 -22.53
CA CYS A 292 -38.01 -23.34 -21.40
C CYS A 292 -39.14 -24.31 -21.04
N THR A 293 -38.76 -25.45 -20.47
CA THR A 293 -39.69 -26.38 -19.83
C THR A 293 -39.16 -26.76 -18.46
N VAL A 294 -40.06 -26.95 -17.50
CA VAL A 294 -39.70 -27.38 -16.14
C VAL A 294 -40.05 -28.86 -15.99
N LYS A 295 -39.04 -29.67 -15.65
CA LYS A 295 -39.17 -31.11 -15.44
C LYS A 295 -39.08 -31.46 -13.97
N HIS A 296 -39.89 -32.45 -13.59
CA HIS A 296 -39.78 -33.13 -12.31
C HIS A 296 -38.65 -34.15 -12.41
N CYS A 297 -37.77 -34.18 -11.42
CA CYS A 297 -36.66 -35.13 -11.37
C CYS A 297 -36.84 -36.02 -10.13
N GLU A 298 -37.37 -37.24 -10.33
CA GLU A 298 -37.56 -38.22 -9.25
C GLU A 298 -36.32 -39.12 -9.08
N ASP A 299 -35.52 -39.34 -10.14
CA ASP A 299 -34.39 -40.28 -10.17
C ASP A 299 -33.00 -39.63 -9.87
N VAL A 300 -32.95 -38.58 -9.04
CA VAL A 300 -31.69 -37.91 -8.68
C VAL A 300 -31.36 -38.20 -7.21
N GLU A 301 -30.08 -38.40 -6.88
CA GLU A 301 -29.58 -38.73 -5.53
C GLU A 301 -30.01 -37.75 -4.41
N ARG A 302 -30.55 -36.56 -4.73
CA ARG A 302 -30.99 -35.53 -3.78
C ARG A 302 -32.49 -35.27 -3.85
N ARG A 303 -33.11 -35.07 -2.68
CA ARG A 303 -34.54 -34.73 -2.54
C ARG A 303 -34.82 -33.31 -3.02
N PHE A 304 -36.07 -33.10 -3.44
CA PHE A 304 -36.64 -31.80 -3.83
C PHE A 304 -36.01 -31.11 -5.05
N CYS A 305 -35.46 -31.90 -5.96
CA CYS A 305 -34.86 -31.41 -7.19
C CYS A 305 -35.89 -31.16 -8.30
N PHE A 306 -35.61 -30.18 -9.15
CA PHE A 306 -36.32 -29.91 -10.39
C PHE A 306 -35.33 -29.38 -11.43
N GLU A 307 -35.67 -29.53 -12.72
CA GLU A 307 -34.80 -29.12 -13.81
C GLU A 307 -35.51 -28.13 -14.72
N VAL A 308 -34.83 -27.02 -15.04
CA VAL A 308 -35.28 -26.05 -16.03
C VAL A 308 -34.45 -26.26 -17.30
N VAL A 309 -35.11 -26.73 -18.36
CA VAL A 309 -34.48 -27.09 -19.63
C VAL A 309 -34.78 -26.02 -20.67
N SER A 310 -33.74 -25.42 -21.25
CA SER A 310 -33.80 -24.55 -22.42
C SER A 310 -33.09 -25.21 -23.62
N PRO A 311 -33.22 -24.68 -24.86
CA PRO A 311 -32.60 -25.28 -26.04
C PRO A 311 -31.07 -25.35 -25.99
N THR A 312 -30.44 -24.46 -25.21
CA THR A 312 -28.98 -24.33 -25.13
C THR A 312 -28.40 -24.75 -23.78
N LYS A 313 -29.22 -24.83 -22.73
CA LYS A 313 -28.77 -25.14 -21.36
C LYS A 313 -29.82 -25.94 -20.60
N SER A 314 -29.36 -26.86 -19.76
CA SER A 314 -30.19 -27.49 -18.73
C SER A 314 -29.66 -27.13 -17.35
N CYS A 315 -30.53 -26.62 -16.49
CA CYS A 315 -30.17 -26.19 -15.14
C CYS A 315 -30.93 -27.01 -14.11
N MET A 316 -30.19 -27.70 -13.25
CA MET A 316 -30.75 -28.52 -12.19
C MET A 316 -30.69 -27.75 -10.86
N MET A 317 -31.84 -27.68 -10.18
CA MET A 317 -32.04 -26.92 -8.96
C MET A 317 -32.67 -27.79 -7.87
N GLN A 318 -32.49 -27.39 -6.62
CA GLN A 318 -33.02 -28.06 -5.44
C GLN A 318 -33.57 -27.02 -4.46
N ALA A 319 -34.80 -27.24 -3.99
CA ALA A 319 -35.45 -26.44 -2.96
C ALA A 319 -35.28 -27.05 -1.56
N ASP A 320 -35.53 -26.25 -0.52
CA ASP A 320 -35.36 -26.67 0.88
C ASP A 320 -36.53 -27.55 1.40
N SER A 321 -37.71 -27.50 0.75
CA SER A 321 -38.88 -28.32 1.10
C SER A 321 -39.73 -28.69 -0.12
N GLU A 322 -40.60 -29.70 0.01
CA GLU A 322 -41.53 -30.10 -1.06
C GLU A 322 -42.52 -28.97 -1.41
N LYS A 323 -42.98 -28.22 -0.40
CA LYS A 323 -43.87 -27.07 -0.58
C LYS A 323 -43.17 -25.96 -1.37
N LEU A 324 -41.91 -25.66 -1.05
CA LEU A 324 -41.10 -24.70 -1.79
C LEU A 324 -40.79 -25.18 -3.21
N ARG A 325 -40.51 -26.47 -3.40
CA ARG A 325 -40.29 -27.06 -4.74
C ARG A 325 -41.51 -26.88 -5.63
N GLN A 326 -42.70 -27.21 -5.13
CA GLN A 326 -43.94 -27.04 -5.88
C GLN A 326 -44.22 -25.56 -6.19
N ALA A 327 -43.98 -24.67 -5.23
CA ALA A 327 -44.15 -23.23 -5.43
C ALA A 327 -43.18 -22.68 -6.50
N TRP A 328 -41.91 -23.06 -6.46
CA TRP A 328 -40.90 -22.69 -7.46
C TRP A 328 -41.23 -23.22 -8.86
N ILE A 329 -41.63 -24.49 -8.98
CA ILE A 329 -42.05 -25.08 -10.27
C ILE A 329 -43.25 -24.31 -10.83
N LYS A 330 -44.26 -24.05 -10.01
CA LYS A 330 -45.48 -23.34 -10.43
C LYS A 330 -45.18 -21.90 -10.82
N ALA A 331 -44.34 -21.19 -10.06
CA ALA A 331 -43.90 -19.83 -10.39
C ALA A 331 -43.19 -19.79 -11.75
N VAL A 332 -42.22 -20.67 -11.97
CA VAL A 332 -41.48 -20.71 -13.25
C VAL A 332 -42.40 -21.10 -14.41
N GLN A 333 -43.29 -22.08 -14.25
CA GLN A 333 -44.28 -22.44 -15.27
C GLN A 333 -45.23 -21.28 -15.63
N ASN A 334 -45.69 -20.54 -14.62
CA ASN A 334 -46.53 -19.36 -14.83
C ASN A 334 -45.77 -18.24 -15.55
N SER A 335 -44.51 -17.99 -15.19
CA SER A 335 -43.65 -17.03 -15.88
C SER A 335 -43.44 -17.41 -17.35
N ILE A 336 -43.21 -18.70 -17.65
CA ILE A 336 -43.13 -19.21 -19.03
C ILE A 336 -44.45 -18.94 -19.77
N ALA A 337 -45.60 -19.23 -19.16
CA ALA A 337 -46.91 -19.03 -19.76
C ALA A 337 -47.24 -17.54 -20.03
N THR A 338 -46.83 -16.63 -19.14
CA THR A 338 -46.98 -15.18 -19.35
C THR A 338 -46.10 -14.70 -20.49
N ALA A 339 -44.86 -15.17 -20.57
CA ALA A 339 -43.94 -14.83 -21.66
C ALA A 339 -44.45 -15.28 -23.05
N PHE A 340 -45.32 -16.29 -23.13
CA PHE A 340 -45.99 -16.70 -24.38
C PHE A 340 -47.17 -15.80 -24.78
N ARG A 341 -47.85 -15.17 -23.81
CA ARG A 341 -49.08 -14.38 -24.05
C ARG A 341 -48.80 -12.97 -24.58
N ASP A 342 -47.59 -12.45 -24.39
CA ASP A 342 -47.18 -11.07 -24.72
C ASP A 342 -46.97 -10.80 -26.23
N LYS A 343 -47.64 -11.56 -27.11
CA LYS A 343 -47.54 -11.44 -28.58
C LYS A 343 -48.88 -11.23 -29.30
N GLY A 344 -49.90 -10.75 -28.58
CA GLY A 344 -51.27 -10.67 -29.08
C GLY A 344 -51.83 -9.27 -29.40
N ASP A 345 -51.23 -8.17 -28.94
CA ASP A 345 -51.88 -6.86 -29.03
C ASP A 345 -50.92 -5.77 -29.49
N ASP A 346 -50.57 -5.83 -30.78
CA ASP A 346 -49.99 -4.70 -31.51
C ASP A 346 -50.97 -4.37 -32.64
N GLY A 347 -52.05 -3.65 -32.28
CA GLY A 347 -53.12 -3.27 -33.18
C GLY A 347 -54.08 -2.26 -32.55
N ASP A 348 -54.05 -1.02 -33.05
CA ASP A 348 -55.00 0.07 -32.81
C ASP A 348 -55.01 0.76 -31.43
N LYS A 349 -54.33 1.93 -31.36
CA LYS A 349 -55.05 3.21 -31.27
C LYS A 349 -54.16 4.43 -31.47
N LEU A 350 -54.49 5.15 -32.55
CA LEU A 350 -54.10 6.52 -32.84
C LEU A 350 -54.75 7.53 -31.88
N ASP A 351 -54.02 8.62 -31.67
CA ASP A 351 -54.46 9.99 -31.41
C ASP A 351 -55.40 10.30 -30.22
N ARG A 352 -54.84 10.97 -29.20
CA ARG A 352 -55.40 12.27 -28.79
C ARG A 352 -54.38 13.16 -28.07
N LYS A 353 -53.99 14.24 -28.76
CA LYS A 353 -53.34 15.41 -28.18
C LYS A 353 -54.28 16.12 -27.20
N SER A 354 -53.73 16.63 -26.11
CA SER A 354 -54.05 17.97 -25.63
C SER A 354 -52.90 18.50 -24.79
N SER A 355 -52.19 19.46 -25.36
CA SER A 355 -51.26 20.35 -24.69
C SER A 355 -52.03 21.42 -23.91
N THR A 356 -51.56 21.75 -22.71
CA THR A 356 -51.63 23.13 -22.19
C THR A 356 -50.35 23.42 -21.43
N SER A 357 -49.57 24.33 -22.01
CA SER A 357 -48.34 24.93 -21.51
C SER A 357 -48.62 26.02 -20.46
N THR A 358 -47.71 26.21 -19.49
CA THR A 358 -47.22 27.54 -19.10
C THR A 358 -45.95 27.45 -18.24
N GLY A 359 -44.90 28.18 -18.67
CA GLY A 359 -43.82 28.73 -17.85
C GLY A 359 -42.64 27.79 -17.51
N SER A 360 -41.34 28.07 -17.67
CA SER A 360 -40.48 29.07 -18.34
C SER A 360 -39.16 29.09 -17.53
N LEU A 361 -38.03 29.03 -18.24
CA LEU A 361 -36.64 29.40 -17.88
C LEU A 361 -35.73 28.38 -17.16
N ASP A 362 -34.83 27.82 -17.99
CA ASP A 362 -33.36 27.75 -17.88
C ASP A 362 -32.69 27.60 -16.51
N SER A 363 -31.97 26.49 -16.32
CA SER A 363 -30.49 26.52 -16.24
C SER A 363 -29.88 25.13 -16.10
N ALA A 364 -28.69 25.01 -16.71
CA ALA A 364 -27.82 23.86 -16.76
C ALA A 364 -27.60 23.21 -15.38
N GLY A 365 -27.86 21.90 -15.31
CA GLY A 365 -27.45 21.04 -14.21
C GLY A 365 -26.44 20.01 -14.73
N GLU A 366 -25.20 20.13 -14.26
CA GLU A 366 -24.16 19.10 -14.40
C GLU A 366 -24.60 17.75 -13.83
N PRO A 367 -24.07 16.62 -14.34
CA PRO A 367 -24.55 15.31 -13.94
C PRO A 367 -24.05 14.96 -12.54
N LYS A 368 -25.00 14.82 -11.61
CA LYS A 368 -24.83 14.20 -10.30
C LYS A 368 -24.27 12.79 -10.47
N GLU A 369 -23.01 12.62 -10.08
CA GLU A 369 -22.29 11.34 -10.04
C GLU A 369 -22.96 10.41 -9.02
N ARG A 370 -23.81 9.51 -9.51
CA ARG A 370 -24.37 8.40 -8.73
C ARG A 370 -23.26 7.37 -8.52
N SER A 371 -22.82 7.20 -7.28
CA SER A 371 -21.90 6.13 -6.89
C SER A 371 -22.56 4.76 -7.12
N ILE A 372 -22.20 4.11 -8.23
CA ILE A 372 -22.61 2.75 -8.59
C ILE A 372 -21.50 1.80 -8.12
N LYS A 373 -21.66 1.22 -6.93
CA LYS A 373 -20.80 0.13 -6.45
C LYS A 373 -21.25 -1.18 -7.08
N GLY A 374 -20.39 -1.77 -7.92
CA GLY A 374 -20.62 -3.05 -8.59
C GLY A 374 -20.07 -3.15 -10.02
N GLU A 375 -19.16 -2.25 -10.43
CA GLU A 375 -18.63 -2.30 -11.80
C GLU A 375 -17.87 -3.62 -12.08
N SER A 376 -18.36 -4.37 -13.06
CA SER A 376 -17.68 -5.56 -13.60
C SER A 376 -16.25 -5.24 -14.06
N ALA A 377 -15.33 -6.22 -14.08
CA ALA A 377 -13.97 -6.02 -14.59
C ALA A 377 -13.96 -5.39 -16.00
N LEU A 378 -14.92 -5.81 -16.83
CA LEU A 378 -15.19 -5.21 -18.13
C LEU A 378 -15.49 -3.69 -18.02
N GLN A 379 -16.39 -3.28 -17.14
CA GLN A 379 -16.78 -1.88 -17.01
C GLN A 379 -15.61 -1.01 -16.52
N LYS A 380 -14.87 -1.46 -15.50
CA LYS A 380 -13.70 -0.74 -14.97
C LYS A 380 -12.58 -0.56 -16.01
N VAL A 381 -12.35 -1.57 -16.85
CA VAL A 381 -11.30 -1.52 -17.88
C VAL A 381 -11.74 -0.72 -19.11
N LEU A 382 -13.03 -0.76 -19.49
CA LEU A 382 -13.54 -0.04 -20.67
C LEU A 382 -13.62 1.48 -20.50
N VAL A 383 -13.74 1.98 -19.26
CA VAL A 383 -13.73 3.44 -18.97
C VAL A 383 -12.38 4.07 -19.32
N ILE A 384 -11.30 3.28 -19.36
CA ILE A 384 -9.95 3.79 -19.65
C ILE A 384 -9.85 4.26 -21.12
N PRO A 385 -9.19 5.42 -21.39
CA PRO A 385 -9.06 5.97 -22.73
C PRO A 385 -8.52 4.98 -23.78
N GLY A 386 -9.30 4.81 -24.85
CA GLY A 386 -8.97 3.93 -25.98
C GLY A 386 -9.38 2.47 -25.79
N ASN A 387 -9.85 2.05 -24.60
CA ASN A 387 -10.23 0.66 -24.36
C ASN A 387 -11.61 0.30 -24.93
N THR A 388 -12.40 1.28 -25.40
CA THR A 388 -13.70 1.09 -26.06
C THR A 388 -13.61 0.38 -27.41
N CYS A 389 -12.43 0.36 -28.02
CA CYS A 389 -12.13 -0.36 -29.26
C CYS A 389 -10.92 -1.28 -29.05
N CYS A 390 -10.88 -2.40 -29.77
CA CYS A 390 -9.77 -3.34 -29.80
C CYS A 390 -8.46 -2.63 -30.17
N CYS A 391 -7.41 -2.92 -29.41
CA CYS A 391 -6.10 -2.28 -29.57
C CYS A 391 -5.54 -2.39 -31.00
N ASP A 392 -5.70 -3.53 -31.66
CA ASP A 392 -5.03 -3.79 -32.95
C ASP A 392 -5.87 -3.51 -34.19
N CYS A 393 -7.13 -3.96 -34.23
CA CYS A 393 -7.99 -3.81 -35.41
C CYS A 393 -9.03 -2.69 -35.27
N GLY A 394 -9.15 -2.07 -34.09
CA GLY A 394 -10.11 -0.99 -33.86
C GLY A 394 -11.58 -1.40 -33.81
N GLN A 395 -11.89 -2.71 -33.82
CA GLN A 395 -13.26 -3.19 -33.64
C GLN A 395 -13.84 -2.72 -32.30
N PRO A 396 -15.11 -2.27 -32.25
CA PRO A 396 -15.71 -1.82 -31.01
C PRO A 396 -15.90 -2.98 -30.03
N ASP A 397 -16.12 -2.64 -28.76
CA ASP A 397 -16.58 -3.56 -27.72
C ASP A 397 -15.66 -4.76 -27.43
N PRO A 398 -14.37 -4.54 -27.12
CA PRO A 398 -13.46 -5.63 -26.79
C PRO A 398 -13.83 -6.32 -25.46
N ARG A 399 -13.82 -7.66 -25.45
CA ARG A 399 -14.17 -8.51 -24.29
C ARG A 399 -13.00 -9.34 -23.76
N TRP A 400 -11.80 -9.15 -24.32
CA TRP A 400 -10.57 -9.81 -23.87
C TRP A 400 -9.51 -8.77 -23.56
N ALA A 401 -8.49 -9.17 -22.81
CA ALA A 401 -7.36 -8.34 -22.48
C ALA A 401 -6.05 -9.13 -22.50
N SER A 402 -4.94 -8.46 -22.82
CA SER A 402 -3.60 -9.01 -22.64
C SER A 402 -2.98 -8.39 -21.38
N ILE A 403 -2.89 -9.18 -20.31
CA ILE A 403 -2.60 -8.69 -18.96
C ILE A 403 -1.15 -8.25 -18.76
N ASN A 404 -0.21 -8.77 -19.56
CA ASN A 404 1.19 -8.33 -19.55
C ASN A 404 1.43 -7.07 -20.39
N LEU A 405 0.52 -6.75 -21.33
CA LEU A 405 0.63 -5.59 -22.22
C LEU A 405 -0.27 -4.43 -21.77
N GLY A 406 -1.29 -4.69 -20.94
CA GLY A 406 -2.24 -3.65 -20.51
C GLY A 406 -3.20 -3.19 -21.62
N ILE A 407 -3.63 -4.10 -22.50
CA ILE A 407 -4.47 -3.78 -23.67
C ILE A 407 -5.77 -4.59 -23.70
N THR A 408 -6.81 -4.05 -24.34
CA THR A 408 -8.07 -4.75 -24.63
C THR A 408 -8.15 -5.21 -26.09
N LEU A 409 -8.73 -6.39 -26.31
CA LEU A 409 -8.73 -7.13 -27.56
C LEU A 409 -10.14 -7.66 -27.88
N CYS A 410 -10.51 -7.67 -29.17
CA CYS A 410 -11.67 -8.42 -29.65
C CYS A 410 -11.36 -9.93 -29.72
N ILE A 411 -12.39 -10.75 -29.95
CA ILE A 411 -12.24 -12.22 -29.98
C ILE A 411 -11.17 -12.68 -30.98
N GLN A 412 -11.16 -12.07 -32.17
CA GLN A 412 -10.27 -12.45 -33.26
C GLN A 412 -8.80 -12.12 -32.92
N CYS A 413 -8.53 -10.88 -32.47
CA CYS A 413 -7.19 -10.45 -32.08
C CYS A 413 -6.71 -11.22 -30.85
N SER A 414 -7.60 -11.52 -29.90
CA SER A 414 -7.27 -12.35 -28.74
C SER A 414 -6.79 -13.75 -29.14
N GLY A 415 -7.40 -14.37 -30.16
CA GLY A 415 -6.98 -15.66 -30.71
C GLY A 415 -5.59 -15.60 -31.36
N ILE A 416 -5.28 -14.50 -32.06
CA ILE A 416 -3.95 -14.28 -32.64
C ILE A 416 -2.91 -14.08 -31.54
N HIS A 417 -3.20 -13.27 -30.52
CA HIS A 417 -2.32 -13.07 -29.37
C HIS A 417 -2.00 -14.39 -28.65
N ARG A 418 -2.99 -15.28 -28.48
CA ARG A 418 -2.75 -16.63 -27.95
C ARG A 418 -1.79 -17.44 -28.81
N SER A 419 -1.85 -17.29 -30.13
CA SER A 419 -0.96 -17.99 -31.07
C SER A 419 0.49 -17.48 -31.09
N LEU A 420 0.77 -16.30 -30.53
CA LEU A 420 2.14 -15.78 -30.40
C LEU A 420 2.92 -16.48 -29.28
N GLY A 421 2.23 -17.03 -28.29
CA GLY A 421 2.84 -17.62 -27.10
C GLY A 421 2.86 -16.66 -25.90
N VAL A 422 2.94 -17.25 -24.70
CA VAL A 422 2.81 -16.55 -23.41
C VAL A 422 3.94 -15.56 -23.13
N HIS A 423 5.06 -15.69 -23.84
CA HIS A 423 6.21 -14.78 -23.76
C HIS A 423 5.94 -13.44 -24.46
N PHE A 424 4.96 -13.38 -25.37
CA PHE A 424 4.55 -12.14 -26.01
C PHE A 424 3.24 -11.59 -25.44
N SER A 425 2.25 -12.46 -25.23
CA SER A 425 0.93 -12.02 -24.75
C SER A 425 0.24 -13.06 -23.87
N LYS A 426 -0.31 -12.58 -22.76
CA LYS A 426 -1.07 -13.36 -21.78
C LYS A 426 -2.53 -12.94 -21.81
N VAL A 427 -3.36 -13.69 -22.52
CA VAL A 427 -4.76 -13.32 -22.77
C VAL A 427 -5.70 -13.83 -21.67
N ARG A 428 -6.59 -12.94 -21.20
CA ARG A 428 -7.72 -13.22 -20.28
C ARG A 428 -9.02 -12.63 -20.85
N SER A 429 -10.15 -13.22 -20.51
CA SER A 429 -11.48 -12.69 -20.79
C SER A 429 -11.89 -11.69 -19.71
N LEU A 430 -12.44 -10.56 -20.12
CA LEU A 430 -12.97 -9.54 -19.20
C LEU A 430 -14.35 -9.92 -18.62
N THR A 431 -14.99 -10.95 -19.18
CA THR A 431 -16.34 -11.39 -18.80
C THR A 431 -16.40 -12.82 -18.28
N LEU A 432 -15.46 -13.69 -18.69
CA LEU A 432 -15.49 -15.12 -18.35
C LEU A 432 -14.45 -15.53 -17.30
N ASP A 433 -13.35 -14.79 -17.15
CA ASP A 433 -12.30 -15.11 -16.19
C ASP A 433 -12.49 -14.32 -14.88
N THR A 434 -12.09 -14.92 -13.76
CA THR A 434 -11.96 -14.21 -12.48
C THR A 434 -10.75 -13.28 -12.51
N TRP A 435 -10.90 -12.06 -12.00
CA TRP A 435 -9.85 -11.04 -12.00
C TRP A 435 -9.34 -10.76 -10.58
N GLU A 436 -8.04 -10.85 -10.42
CA GLU A 436 -7.36 -10.45 -9.19
C GLU A 436 -7.34 -8.91 -9.09
N PRO A 437 -7.52 -8.33 -7.90
CA PRO A 437 -7.56 -6.87 -7.72
C PRO A 437 -6.31 -6.16 -8.27
N GLU A 438 -5.13 -6.74 -8.10
CA GLU A 438 -3.85 -6.19 -8.55
C GLU A 438 -3.76 -6.16 -10.08
N LEU A 439 -4.28 -7.20 -10.73
CA LEU A 439 -4.31 -7.32 -12.19
C LEU A 439 -5.33 -6.35 -12.80
N LEU A 440 -6.47 -6.18 -12.14
CA LEU A 440 -7.48 -5.21 -12.54
C LEU A 440 -6.95 -3.78 -12.41
N LYS A 441 -6.24 -3.48 -11.30
CA LYS A 441 -5.59 -2.19 -11.10
C LYS A 441 -4.52 -1.90 -12.15
N LEU A 442 -3.72 -2.90 -12.53
CA LEU A 442 -2.78 -2.81 -13.65
C LEU A 442 -3.48 -2.44 -14.96
N MET A 443 -4.60 -3.11 -15.27
CA MET A 443 -5.38 -2.83 -16.47
C MET A 443 -6.07 -1.45 -16.44
N CYS A 444 -6.26 -0.84 -15.27
CA CYS A 444 -6.81 0.50 -15.12
C CYS A 444 -5.74 1.60 -15.17
N GLU A 445 -4.47 1.29 -14.90
CA GLU A 445 -3.35 2.24 -14.99
C GLU A 445 -2.72 2.29 -16.39
N LEU A 446 -2.91 1.23 -17.19
CA LEU A 446 -2.55 1.18 -18.61
C LEU A 446 -3.80 1.19 -19.50
N GLY A 447 -3.62 1.45 -20.79
CA GLY A 447 -4.72 1.40 -21.76
C GLY A 447 -4.26 1.42 -23.20
N ASN A 448 -5.17 1.08 -24.11
CA ASN A 448 -4.91 1.02 -25.54
C ASN A 448 -4.39 2.35 -26.10
N GLY A 449 -4.84 3.49 -25.55
CA GLY A 449 -4.32 4.81 -25.94
C GLY A 449 -2.81 4.92 -25.70
N VAL A 450 -2.36 4.66 -24.48
CA VAL A 450 -0.95 4.68 -24.08
C VAL A 450 -0.13 3.67 -24.87
N ILE A 451 -0.63 2.42 -24.99
CA ILE A 451 0.11 1.37 -25.68
C ILE A 451 0.21 1.65 -27.19
N ASN A 452 -0.81 2.23 -27.82
CA ASN A 452 -0.72 2.62 -29.22
C ASN A 452 0.23 3.82 -29.43
N GLN A 453 0.32 4.76 -28.49
CA GLN A 453 1.32 5.83 -28.55
C GLN A 453 2.77 5.28 -28.55
N ILE A 454 3.00 4.14 -27.89
CA ILE A 454 4.31 3.48 -27.83
C ILE A 454 4.53 2.56 -29.04
N TYR A 455 3.64 1.58 -29.23
CA TYR A 455 3.79 0.49 -30.20
C TYR A 455 3.28 0.83 -31.60
N GLU A 456 2.61 1.96 -31.79
CA GLU A 456 2.17 2.48 -33.10
C GLU A 456 2.73 3.90 -33.39
N ALA A 457 3.75 4.35 -32.65
CA ALA A 457 4.31 5.71 -32.72
C ALA A 457 4.62 6.19 -34.15
N ARG A 458 5.18 5.31 -34.99
CA ARG A 458 5.56 5.58 -36.40
C ARG A 458 4.64 4.89 -37.41
N ARG A 459 3.46 4.45 -37.00
CA ARG A 459 2.53 3.72 -37.87
C ARG A 459 2.13 4.55 -39.08
N GLU A 460 1.78 5.82 -38.85
CA GLU A 460 1.33 6.75 -39.90
C GLU A 460 2.48 7.15 -40.82
N GLU A 461 3.66 7.43 -40.27
CA GLU A 461 4.90 7.69 -41.03
C GLU A 461 5.24 6.55 -42.00
N LEU A 462 5.01 5.31 -41.58
CA LEU A 462 5.26 4.11 -42.38
C LEU A 462 4.10 3.74 -43.31
N GLY A 463 3.05 4.56 -43.39
CA GLY A 463 1.88 4.35 -44.24
C GLY A 463 1.08 3.08 -43.90
N SER A 464 1.23 2.52 -42.69
CA SER A 464 0.58 1.28 -42.29
C SER A 464 -0.79 1.56 -41.68
N ARG A 465 -1.87 1.04 -42.27
CA ARG A 465 -3.22 1.13 -41.67
C ARG A 465 -3.55 -0.07 -40.79
N LYS A 466 -4.46 0.12 -39.83
CA LYS A 466 -5.03 -0.99 -39.05
C LYS A 466 -5.87 -1.90 -39.95
N PRO A 467 -5.85 -3.22 -39.72
CA PRO A 467 -6.66 -4.18 -40.48
C PRO A 467 -8.15 -3.98 -40.21
N GLN A 468 -8.97 -3.97 -41.25
CA GLN A 468 -10.42 -3.77 -41.19
C GLN A 468 -11.17 -5.05 -41.59
N PRO A 469 -12.34 -5.37 -41.00
CA PRO A 469 -13.07 -6.62 -41.31
C PRO A 469 -13.41 -6.84 -42.79
N GLY A 470 -13.47 -5.77 -43.59
CA GLY A 470 -13.69 -5.82 -45.03
C GLY A 470 -12.43 -6.11 -45.87
N ASP A 471 -11.25 -6.26 -45.26
CA ASP A 471 -10.01 -6.49 -46.00
C ASP A 471 -9.94 -7.92 -46.59
N PRO A 472 -9.49 -8.09 -47.84
CA PRO A 472 -9.23 -9.41 -48.40
C PRO A 472 -8.21 -10.17 -47.55
N ARG A 473 -8.57 -11.39 -47.12
CA ARG A 473 -7.77 -12.19 -46.18
C ARG A 473 -7.55 -11.48 -44.83
N TYR A 474 -8.57 -10.79 -44.30
CA TYR A 474 -8.59 -10.08 -43.03
C TYR A 474 -7.78 -10.77 -41.92
N THR A 475 -8.05 -12.05 -41.62
CA THR A 475 -7.34 -12.80 -40.57
C THR A 475 -5.82 -12.86 -40.79
N LYS A 476 -5.36 -13.01 -42.03
CA LYS A 476 -3.93 -13.04 -42.37
C LYS A 476 -3.31 -11.65 -42.22
N CYS A 477 -4.00 -10.61 -42.68
CA CYS A 477 -3.56 -9.22 -42.53
C CYS A 477 -3.48 -8.82 -41.04
N THR A 478 -4.48 -9.17 -40.24
CA THR A 478 -4.48 -8.92 -38.79
C THR A 478 -3.36 -9.65 -38.08
N LYS A 479 -3.10 -10.91 -38.43
CA LYS A 479 -1.97 -11.67 -37.86
C LYS A 479 -0.62 -11.03 -38.20
N ALA A 480 -0.44 -10.59 -39.45
CA ALA A 480 0.79 -9.90 -39.86
C ALA A 480 0.96 -8.56 -39.15
N TYR A 481 -0.13 -7.79 -38.98
CA TYR A 481 -0.11 -6.51 -38.29
C TYR A 481 0.28 -6.66 -36.81
N ILE A 482 -0.36 -7.60 -36.09
CA ILE A 482 -0.07 -7.86 -34.67
C ILE A 482 1.38 -8.31 -34.49
N LYS A 483 1.88 -9.17 -35.38
CA LYS A 483 3.30 -9.59 -35.36
C LYS A 483 4.24 -8.40 -35.60
N ALA A 484 3.95 -7.56 -36.59
CA ALA A 484 4.73 -6.36 -36.87
C ALA A 484 4.73 -5.38 -35.68
N LYS A 485 3.60 -5.25 -34.98
CA LYS A 485 3.44 -4.37 -33.82
C LYS A 485 4.23 -4.85 -32.61
N TYR A 486 4.03 -6.09 -32.15
CA TYR A 486 4.57 -6.54 -30.85
C TYR A 486 5.83 -7.39 -30.95
N VAL A 487 5.96 -8.22 -31.99
CA VAL A 487 7.10 -9.13 -32.16
C VAL A 487 8.24 -8.39 -32.86
N ASP A 488 7.95 -7.82 -34.03
CA ASP A 488 8.98 -7.13 -34.83
C ASP A 488 9.18 -5.67 -34.38
N ARG A 489 8.25 -5.14 -33.55
CA ARG A 489 8.28 -3.77 -33.00
C ARG A 489 8.48 -2.70 -34.06
N ARG A 490 7.92 -2.95 -35.24
CA ARG A 490 8.20 -2.23 -36.48
C ARG A 490 7.79 -0.76 -36.40
N PHE A 491 6.72 -0.46 -35.69
CA PHE A 491 6.18 0.90 -35.58
C PHE A 491 6.69 1.67 -34.34
N VAL A 492 7.47 1.03 -33.47
CA VAL A 492 8.05 1.70 -32.29
C VAL A 492 9.07 2.75 -32.76
N ARG A 493 9.02 3.96 -32.19
CA ARG A 493 10.03 5.01 -32.41
C ARG A 493 11.25 4.68 -31.55
N ARG A 494 12.46 4.70 -32.13
CA ARG A 494 13.69 4.55 -31.33
C ARG A 494 14.12 5.92 -30.81
N PRO A 495 14.34 6.08 -29.49
CA PRO A 495 14.79 7.35 -28.93
C PRO A 495 16.25 7.60 -29.32
N THR A 496 16.63 8.87 -29.39
CA THR A 496 18.05 9.22 -29.54
C THR A 496 18.79 8.97 -28.22
N GLY A 497 20.11 8.84 -28.28
CA GLY A 497 20.91 8.65 -27.06
C GLY A 497 20.77 9.80 -26.06
N GLU A 498 20.48 11.02 -26.52
CA GLU A 498 20.25 12.19 -25.68
C GLU A 498 18.87 12.17 -25.02
N GLU A 499 17.82 11.84 -25.76
CA GLU A 499 16.46 11.67 -25.21
C GLU A 499 16.43 10.59 -24.11
N LEU A 500 17.13 9.47 -24.34
CA LEU A 500 17.23 8.38 -23.38
C LEU A 500 17.97 8.83 -22.11
N ARG A 501 19.03 9.62 -22.26
CA ARG A 501 19.78 10.22 -21.14
C ARG A 501 18.89 11.10 -20.27
N ASP A 502 18.21 12.06 -20.89
CA ASP A 502 17.37 13.01 -20.17
C ASP A 502 16.21 12.32 -19.45
N LYS A 503 15.62 11.30 -20.10
CA LYS A 503 14.57 10.47 -19.50
C LYS A 503 15.07 9.73 -18.26
N VAL A 504 16.20 9.03 -18.35
CA VAL A 504 16.79 8.29 -17.23
C VAL A 504 17.17 9.25 -16.08
N VAL A 505 17.79 10.39 -16.40
CA VAL A 505 18.14 11.41 -15.40
C VAL A 505 16.89 11.95 -14.71
N SER A 506 15.81 12.21 -15.45
CA SER A 506 14.52 12.65 -14.89
C SER A 506 13.94 11.62 -13.92
N LEU A 507 13.88 10.34 -14.33
CA LEU A 507 13.34 9.24 -13.51
C LEU A 507 14.19 9.02 -12.24
N SER A 508 15.52 9.08 -12.33
CA SER A 508 16.41 8.94 -11.16
C SER A 508 16.24 10.07 -10.13
N LYS A 509 15.84 11.28 -10.56
CA LYS A 509 15.59 12.40 -9.62
C LYS A 509 14.30 12.21 -8.82
N GLN A 510 13.32 11.47 -9.35
CA GLN A 510 12.08 11.16 -8.62
C GLN A 510 12.33 10.23 -7.43
N GLU A 511 13.27 9.28 -7.55
CA GLU A 511 13.69 8.41 -6.45
C GLU A 511 14.20 9.22 -5.23
N LYS A 512 15.07 10.22 -5.44
CA LYS A 512 15.60 11.05 -4.33
C LYS A 512 14.51 11.78 -3.54
N ARG A 513 13.40 12.14 -4.20
CA ARG A 513 12.23 12.75 -3.53
C ARG A 513 11.45 11.72 -2.71
N LEU A 514 11.33 10.49 -3.22
CA LEU A 514 10.66 9.40 -2.51
C LEU A 514 11.49 8.93 -1.30
N SER A 515 12.80 8.82 -1.45
CA SER A 515 13.73 8.39 -0.38
C SER A 515 13.82 9.37 0.79
N SER A 516 13.68 10.69 0.57
CA SER A 516 13.63 11.67 1.67
C SER A 516 12.40 11.53 2.58
N SER A 517 11.43 10.71 2.19
CA SER A 517 10.19 10.44 2.92
C SER A 517 10.28 9.19 3.81
N SER A 518 11.33 8.37 3.66
CA SER A 518 11.41 7.01 4.23
C SER A 518 12.79 6.69 4.80
N GLU A 519 13.25 7.44 5.80
CA GLU A 519 14.37 7.01 6.66
C GLU A 519 13.84 6.52 8.01
N HIS A 520 13.78 5.19 8.18
CA HIS A 520 13.64 4.53 9.48
C HIS A 520 14.99 3.89 9.83
N LEU A 521 15.61 4.35 10.93
CA LEU A 521 16.82 3.76 11.51
C LEU A 521 16.45 2.48 12.31
N PRO A 522 17.35 1.48 12.40
CA PRO A 522 17.07 0.24 13.12
C PRO A 522 16.94 0.46 14.64
N PRO A 523 16.07 -0.28 15.35
CA PRO A 523 15.79 -0.08 16.76
C PRO A 523 16.98 -0.52 17.64
N ARG A 524 17.26 0.28 18.66
CA ARG A 524 18.31 0.01 19.67
C ARG A 524 17.78 -0.98 20.72
N PRO A 525 18.59 -1.93 21.22
CA PRO A 525 18.11 -2.92 22.19
C PRO A 525 17.73 -2.28 23.54
N PRO A 526 16.72 -2.83 24.26
CA PRO A 526 16.25 -2.29 25.53
C PRO A 526 17.24 -2.54 26.68
N PRO A 527 17.26 -1.68 27.72
CA PRO A 527 18.11 -1.86 28.88
C PRO A 527 17.60 -2.98 29.81
N PRO A 528 18.47 -3.61 30.63
CA PRO A 528 18.06 -4.72 31.49
C PRO A 528 17.18 -4.25 32.66
N THR A 529 16.10 -4.97 32.90
CA THR A 529 15.11 -4.74 33.98
C THR A 529 15.70 -5.00 35.38
N PRO A 530 15.47 -4.13 36.38
CA PRO A 530 15.78 -4.42 37.78
C PRO A 530 14.68 -5.28 38.44
N LYS A 531 15.09 -6.29 39.19
CA LYS A 531 14.21 -7.10 40.07
C LYS A 531 13.76 -6.28 41.29
N LEU A 532 12.48 -6.37 41.68
CA LEU A 532 12.05 -6.18 43.08
C LEU A 532 10.64 -6.75 43.38
N ARG A 533 10.45 -6.96 44.69
CA ARG A 533 9.58 -7.89 45.45
C ARG A 533 8.08 -7.51 45.56
N PRO A 534 7.24 -8.46 46.03
CA PRO A 534 5.78 -8.33 46.03
C PRO A 534 5.22 -7.60 47.26
N GLY A 535 4.14 -6.86 47.04
CA GLY A 535 3.20 -6.45 48.08
C GLY A 535 2.68 -5.02 47.92
N GLN A 536 1.53 -4.87 47.25
CA GLN A 536 0.31 -4.23 47.78
C GLN A 536 -0.70 -3.98 46.64
N SER A 537 -1.91 -4.44 46.90
CA SER A 537 -3.11 -4.42 46.07
C SER A 537 -3.76 -3.04 45.99
N ALA A 538 -4.11 -2.58 44.79
CA ALA A 538 -5.24 -1.67 44.57
C ALA A 538 -5.73 -1.70 43.10
N VAL A 539 -6.97 -2.18 42.94
CA VAL A 539 -8.05 -1.75 42.02
C VAL A 539 -7.73 -1.67 40.52
N ALA A 540 -8.23 -2.66 39.79
CA ALA A 540 -8.29 -2.72 38.34
C ALA A 540 -9.30 -1.72 37.76
N SER A 541 -8.84 -0.88 36.82
CA SER A 541 -9.66 -0.21 35.82
C SER A 541 -8.96 -0.45 34.48
N GLY A 542 -9.50 -1.39 33.69
CA GLY A 542 -8.96 -1.79 32.40
C GLY A 542 -9.16 -0.70 31.36
N MET A 543 -8.06 -0.23 30.77
CA MET A 543 -8.05 0.44 29.47
C MET A 543 -7.08 -0.35 28.59
N GLU A 544 -7.65 -1.20 27.75
CA GLU A 544 -6.98 -1.85 26.62
C GLU A 544 -6.33 -0.79 25.73
N ALA A 545 -5.00 -0.85 25.61
CA ALA A 545 -4.28 -0.14 24.56
C ALA A 545 -4.53 -0.88 23.24
N ARG A 546 -5.63 -0.55 22.56
CA ARG A 546 -5.85 -0.93 21.16
C ARG A 546 -4.75 -0.32 20.31
N ARG A 547 -3.87 -1.17 19.78
CA ARG A 547 -2.99 -0.85 18.66
C ARG A 547 -3.87 -0.65 17.43
N ASP A 548 -3.91 0.58 16.91
CA ASP A 548 -4.62 0.90 15.69
C ASP A 548 -4.00 0.16 14.49
N SER A 549 -4.73 -0.83 14.00
CA SER A 549 -4.53 -1.49 12.71
C SER A 549 -4.94 -0.52 11.60
N LEU A 550 -4.01 -0.23 10.69
CA LEU A 550 -4.16 0.74 9.60
C LEU A 550 -4.89 0.18 8.36
N PHE A 551 -5.92 -0.66 8.50
CA PHE A 551 -6.73 -1.13 7.36
C PHE A 551 -8.21 -1.37 7.71
N CYS A 552 -9.08 -1.14 6.72
CA CYS A 552 -10.52 -1.37 6.81
C CYS A 552 -10.85 -2.86 7.08
N PRO A 553 -11.92 -3.18 7.84
CA PRO A 553 -12.32 -4.55 8.14
C PRO A 553 -12.56 -5.46 6.90
N ASP A 554 -12.88 -4.85 5.75
CA ASP A 554 -13.16 -5.56 4.49
C ASP A 554 -11.90 -6.14 3.81
N GLU A 555 -10.70 -5.62 4.09
CA GLU A 555 -9.45 -6.11 3.45
C GLU A 555 -8.86 -7.34 4.16
N LEU A 556 -9.12 -7.50 5.47
CA LEU A 556 -8.66 -8.66 6.25
C LEU A 556 -9.52 -9.90 6.01
N HIS A 557 -10.83 -9.75 5.76
CA HIS A 557 -11.71 -10.88 5.42
C HIS A 557 -11.39 -11.50 4.04
N SER A 558 -10.93 -10.67 3.09
CA SER A 558 -10.36 -11.17 1.83
C SER A 558 -9.11 -12.00 2.09
N LEU A 559 -8.24 -11.56 3.02
CA LEU A 559 -6.96 -12.19 3.39
C LEU A 559 -7.11 -13.61 3.98
N PHE A 560 -8.21 -13.91 4.66
CA PHE A 560 -8.50 -15.25 5.19
C PHE A 560 -9.31 -16.15 4.22
N SER A 561 -9.92 -15.60 3.16
CA SER A 561 -10.53 -16.40 2.08
C SER A 561 -9.50 -17.03 1.11
N TYR A 562 -8.21 -16.70 1.29
CA TYR A 562 -7.10 -17.07 0.39
C TYR A 562 -6.78 -18.57 0.29
N PHE A 563 -7.23 -19.40 1.24
CA PHE A 563 -6.85 -20.83 1.26
C PHE A 563 -7.86 -21.75 0.57
N ASP A 564 -9.06 -21.27 0.21
CA ASP A 564 -10.15 -22.12 -0.32
C ASP A 564 -10.19 -22.26 -1.85
N ASN A 565 -9.38 -21.51 -2.61
CA ASN A 565 -9.40 -21.59 -4.08
C ASN A 565 -7.98 -21.63 -4.68
N SER A 566 -7.38 -22.82 -4.75
CA SER A 566 -6.18 -23.01 -5.56
C SER A 566 -6.16 -24.35 -6.32
N ALA A 567 -6.45 -24.31 -7.63
CA ALA A 567 -5.87 -25.23 -8.61
C ALA A 567 -6.13 -24.78 -10.07
N LYS A 568 -5.10 -24.22 -10.73
CA LYS A 568 -4.42 -24.82 -11.92
C LYS A 568 -3.49 -23.82 -12.59
N LEU A 569 -2.19 -24.02 -12.43
CA LEU A 569 -1.22 -23.84 -13.52
C LEU A 569 0.01 -24.72 -13.24
N ARG A 570 0.37 -25.53 -14.24
CA ARG A 570 1.34 -26.63 -14.14
C ARG A 570 2.77 -26.08 -14.03
N SER A 571 3.51 -26.63 -13.07
CA SER A 571 4.97 -26.53 -12.96
C SER A 571 5.64 -27.34 -14.08
N ILE A 572 6.53 -26.70 -14.84
CA ILE A 572 7.45 -27.38 -15.78
C ILE A 572 8.79 -27.51 -15.05
N LYS A 573 9.10 -28.72 -14.60
CA LYS A 573 10.45 -29.09 -14.15
C LYS A 573 11.35 -29.28 -15.36
N SER A 574 12.47 -28.55 -15.43
CA SER A 574 13.55 -28.82 -16.37
C SER A 574 14.26 -30.11 -15.96
N LYS A 575 14.55 -30.98 -16.93
CA LYS A 575 15.48 -32.11 -16.77
C LYS A 575 16.79 -31.77 -17.45
N ASP A 576 17.85 -32.10 -16.74
CA ASP A 576 19.23 -32.19 -17.22
C ASP A 576 19.36 -32.99 -18.53
N SER A 577 20.23 -32.50 -19.39
CA SER A 577 21.02 -33.33 -20.29
C SER A 577 22.33 -32.59 -20.59
N GLY A 578 23.43 -33.09 -20.02
CA GLY A 578 24.77 -32.57 -20.28
C GLY A 578 25.29 -33.03 -21.64
N ILE A 579 26.02 -32.15 -22.33
CA ILE A 579 27.02 -32.48 -23.34
C ILE A 579 28.18 -31.46 -23.27
N GLN A 580 29.30 -31.97 -22.75
CA GLN A 580 30.72 -31.80 -23.12
C GLN A 580 31.33 -30.42 -23.46
N ASN A 581 32.44 -30.17 -22.74
CA ASN A 581 33.53 -29.25 -23.04
C ASN A 581 34.13 -29.42 -24.45
N SER A 582 34.49 -28.30 -25.07
CA SER A 582 35.70 -28.22 -25.90
C SER A 582 36.22 -26.77 -25.92
N ALA A 583 37.49 -26.63 -25.55
CA ALA A 583 38.27 -25.40 -25.59
C ALA A 583 38.91 -25.17 -26.98
N ASP A 584 39.55 -23.99 -27.10
CA ASP A 584 40.54 -23.55 -28.11
C ASP A 584 39.94 -22.81 -29.34
N GLY A 585 40.42 -21.64 -29.82
CA GLY A 585 41.53 -20.74 -29.49
C GLY A 585 41.32 -19.43 -30.31
N SER A 586 41.66 -18.24 -29.79
CA SER A 586 42.92 -17.49 -30.00
C SER A 586 42.88 -16.41 -31.11
N ARG A 587 43.54 -15.26 -30.80
CA ARG A 587 43.91 -14.05 -31.58
C ARG A 587 42.86 -12.91 -31.64
N GLU A 588 43.18 -11.64 -31.38
CA GLU A 588 44.48 -10.96 -31.30
C GLU A 588 44.38 -9.65 -30.49
N MET A 589 45.44 -9.37 -29.73
CA MET A 589 45.70 -8.17 -28.93
C MET A 589 46.59 -7.22 -29.74
N LEU A 590 46.20 -5.95 -29.85
CA LEU A 590 47.15 -4.87 -30.13
C LEU A 590 46.90 -3.70 -29.18
N ALA A 591 47.88 -3.48 -28.32
CA ALA A 591 47.99 -2.34 -27.42
C ALA A 591 48.66 -1.17 -28.14
N THR A 592 48.12 0.04 -27.96
CA THR A 592 48.86 1.29 -28.18
C THR A 592 48.54 2.27 -27.06
N THR A 593 49.53 2.40 -26.17
CA THR A 593 50.05 3.61 -25.50
C THR A 593 49.07 4.57 -24.82
N ALA A 594 49.26 4.69 -23.51
CA ALA A 594 48.65 5.68 -22.63
C ALA A 594 49.08 7.12 -22.96
N SER A 595 48.11 8.03 -22.93
CA SER A 595 48.32 9.47 -22.73
C SER A 595 47.27 9.99 -21.75
N ASN A 596 47.75 10.45 -20.60
CA ASN A 596 46.96 11.09 -19.55
C ASN A 596 46.27 12.36 -20.06
N THR A 597 44.94 12.36 -20.05
CA THR A 597 44.14 13.59 -19.90
C THR A 597 42.82 13.24 -19.22
N SER A 598 42.58 13.88 -18.07
CA SER A 598 41.39 13.75 -17.22
C SER A 598 40.08 13.88 -18.00
N LEU A 599 39.36 12.78 -18.22
CA LEU A 599 38.00 12.77 -18.77
C LEU A 599 37.19 11.68 -18.06
N THR A 600 36.08 12.09 -17.44
CA THR A 600 35.07 11.23 -16.82
C THR A 600 34.46 10.28 -17.86
N ASP A 601 34.43 8.98 -17.58
CA ASP A 601 33.77 7.98 -18.43
C ASP A 601 32.29 8.31 -18.67
N PRO A 602 31.76 8.17 -19.90
CA PRO A 602 30.33 8.33 -20.16
C PRO A 602 29.57 7.14 -19.55
N LYS A 603 28.71 7.39 -18.55
CA LYS A 603 27.69 6.41 -18.14
C LYS A 603 26.92 5.96 -19.38
N GLU A 604 26.93 4.67 -19.70
CA GLU A 604 26.20 4.13 -20.84
C GLU A 604 24.70 4.03 -20.47
N TYR A 605 23.88 4.89 -21.06
CA TYR A 605 22.44 4.93 -20.78
C TYR A 605 21.73 3.91 -21.66
N SER A 606 21.07 2.93 -21.03
CA SER A 606 20.39 1.83 -21.71
C SER A 606 18.89 1.81 -21.43
N SER A 607 18.11 1.13 -22.28
CA SER A 607 16.69 0.89 -22.04
C SER A 607 16.46 0.03 -20.79
N GLY A 608 17.41 -0.82 -20.41
CA GLY A 608 17.42 -1.54 -19.12
C GLY A 608 17.48 -0.57 -17.93
N LEU A 609 18.34 0.45 -18.00
CA LEU A 609 18.43 1.49 -16.99
C LEU A 609 17.18 2.40 -16.94
N GLN A 610 16.53 2.64 -18.08
CA GLN A 610 15.22 3.30 -18.12
C GLN A 610 14.16 2.46 -17.38
N LEU A 611 14.07 1.16 -17.67
CA LEU A 611 13.13 0.26 -17.00
C LEU A 611 13.39 0.20 -15.48
N TYR A 612 14.66 0.18 -15.08
CA TYR A 612 15.10 0.19 -13.68
C TYR A 612 14.56 1.39 -12.90
N TRP A 613 14.77 2.61 -13.41
CA TRP A 613 14.28 3.82 -12.74
C TRP A 613 12.78 4.05 -12.88
N ALA A 614 12.18 3.66 -14.02
CA ALA A 614 10.73 3.72 -14.20
C ALA A 614 9.97 2.82 -13.21
N ALA A 615 10.54 1.65 -12.89
CA ALA A 615 10.01 0.74 -11.88
C ALA A 615 9.99 1.36 -10.48
N CYS A 616 11.08 2.04 -10.09
CA CYS A 616 11.16 2.78 -8.83
C CYS A 616 10.19 3.97 -8.79
N ALA A 617 10.12 4.73 -9.89
CA ALA A 617 9.24 5.89 -10.04
C ALA A 617 7.76 5.54 -10.15
N ARG A 618 7.41 4.24 -10.19
CA ARG A 618 6.03 3.73 -10.27
C ARG A 618 5.32 4.09 -11.59
N SER A 619 6.07 4.25 -12.69
CA SER A 619 5.53 4.69 -14.00
C SER A 619 5.36 3.52 -14.98
N LEU A 620 4.15 2.94 -15.05
CA LEU A 620 3.84 1.87 -16.01
C LEU A 620 4.03 2.28 -17.49
N PRO A 621 3.66 3.49 -17.95
CA PRO A 621 3.90 3.90 -19.32
C PRO A 621 5.39 3.90 -19.69
N ASP A 622 6.26 4.43 -18.81
CA ASP A 622 7.69 4.46 -19.06
C ASP A 622 8.33 3.06 -19.00
N MET A 623 7.80 2.17 -18.15
CA MET A 623 8.19 0.75 -18.14
C MET A 623 7.78 0.05 -19.44
N ALA A 624 6.56 0.28 -19.93
CA ALA A 624 6.07 -0.29 -21.19
C ALA A 624 6.86 0.24 -22.39
N GLU A 625 7.23 1.52 -22.40
CA GLU A 625 8.09 2.14 -23.39
C GLU A 625 9.50 1.52 -23.38
N ALA A 626 10.12 1.39 -22.21
CA ALA A 626 11.43 0.75 -22.08
C ALA A 626 11.41 -0.70 -22.62
N LEU A 627 10.36 -1.47 -22.29
CA LEU A 627 10.17 -2.81 -22.84
C LEU A 627 10.00 -2.79 -24.35
N ALA A 628 9.27 -1.84 -24.93
CA ALA A 628 9.14 -1.67 -26.37
C ALA A 628 10.49 -1.34 -27.04
N HIS A 629 11.36 -0.59 -26.37
CA HIS A 629 12.73 -0.29 -26.81
C HIS A 629 13.72 -1.46 -26.65
N GLY A 630 13.29 -2.59 -26.08
CA GLY A 630 14.12 -3.80 -25.96
C GLY A 630 14.78 -3.97 -24.60
N ALA A 631 14.32 -3.26 -23.57
CA ALA A 631 14.79 -3.50 -22.22
C ALA A 631 14.58 -4.96 -21.82
N VAL A 632 15.63 -5.57 -21.26
CA VAL A 632 15.55 -6.91 -20.67
C VAL A 632 14.86 -6.78 -19.31
N VAL A 633 13.79 -7.54 -19.08
CA VAL A 633 12.99 -7.45 -17.85
C VAL A 633 13.82 -7.75 -16.59
N ASN A 634 14.73 -8.72 -16.71
CA ASN A 634 15.66 -9.16 -15.67
C ASN A 634 17.04 -8.47 -15.76
N TRP A 635 17.10 -7.29 -16.37
CA TRP A 635 18.34 -6.51 -16.44
C TRP A 635 18.86 -6.21 -15.03
N VAL A 636 20.18 -6.16 -14.87
CA VAL A 636 20.84 -5.91 -13.59
C VAL A 636 21.65 -4.63 -13.66
N ASN A 637 21.52 -3.79 -12.64
CA ASN A 637 22.35 -2.59 -12.52
C ASN A 637 23.68 -2.93 -11.84
N ALA A 638 24.77 -3.05 -12.61
CA ALA A 638 26.09 -3.36 -12.07
C ALA A 638 26.61 -2.30 -11.08
N GLU A 639 26.15 -1.05 -11.22
CA GLU A 639 26.57 0.09 -10.37
C GLU A 639 25.73 0.21 -9.07
N ASP A 640 24.62 -0.51 -8.96
CA ASP A 640 23.72 -0.50 -7.80
C ASP A 640 23.43 -1.93 -7.36
N ASP A 641 24.47 -2.57 -6.83
CA ASP A 641 24.40 -3.89 -6.19
C ASP A 641 23.76 -4.99 -7.06
N LYS A 642 23.87 -4.92 -8.40
CA LYS A 642 23.20 -5.87 -9.32
C LYS A 642 21.68 -5.96 -9.12
N ARG A 643 21.05 -4.92 -8.58
CA ARG A 643 19.59 -4.89 -8.40
C ARG A 643 18.88 -4.96 -9.74
N THR A 644 17.68 -5.54 -9.71
CA THR A 644 16.80 -5.67 -10.87
C THR A 644 15.70 -4.63 -10.86
N PRO A 645 15.04 -4.35 -12.00
CA PRO A 645 13.82 -3.54 -12.03
C PRO A 645 12.74 -4.02 -11.05
N LEU A 646 12.64 -5.33 -10.81
CA LEU A 646 11.67 -5.87 -9.85
C LEU A 646 12.03 -5.47 -8.41
N ILE A 647 13.31 -5.50 -8.04
CA ILE A 647 13.77 -5.00 -6.72
C ILE A 647 13.51 -3.49 -6.61
N MET A 648 13.72 -2.72 -7.67
CA MET A 648 13.41 -1.28 -7.66
C MET A 648 11.91 -0.98 -7.56
N ALA A 649 11.04 -1.80 -8.15
CA ALA A 649 9.59 -1.71 -7.95
C ALA A 649 9.19 -1.93 -6.49
N VAL A 650 9.91 -2.81 -5.77
CA VAL A 650 9.74 -3.02 -4.33
C VAL A 650 10.11 -1.78 -3.54
N GLN A 651 11.26 -1.16 -3.85
CA GLN A 651 11.68 0.09 -3.23
C GLN A 651 10.71 1.25 -3.50
N GLY A 652 10.16 1.31 -4.71
CA GLY A 652 9.10 2.25 -5.07
C GLY A 652 7.77 2.00 -4.35
N GLY A 653 7.59 0.85 -3.69
CA GLY A 653 6.40 0.52 -2.91
C GLY A 653 5.13 0.32 -3.72
N SER A 654 5.22 -0.02 -5.02
CA SER A 654 4.05 -0.23 -5.89
C SER A 654 3.82 -1.70 -6.18
N LEU A 655 2.65 -2.21 -5.76
CA LEU A 655 2.18 -3.55 -6.11
C LEU A 655 1.97 -3.72 -7.61
N VAL A 656 1.46 -2.68 -8.27
CA VAL A 656 1.08 -2.73 -9.68
C VAL A 656 2.31 -2.81 -10.59
N THR A 657 3.40 -2.10 -10.26
CA THR A 657 4.65 -2.22 -11.03
C THR A 657 5.33 -3.57 -10.82
N CYS A 658 5.27 -4.12 -9.60
CA CYS A 658 5.71 -5.49 -9.33
C CYS A 658 4.92 -6.49 -10.18
N GLU A 659 3.59 -6.39 -10.17
CA GLU A 659 2.70 -7.26 -10.95
C GLU A 659 2.96 -7.13 -12.47
N PHE A 660 3.19 -5.92 -12.98
CA PHE A 660 3.51 -5.69 -14.39
C PHE A 660 4.81 -6.38 -14.83
N LEU A 661 5.86 -6.28 -14.01
CA LEU A 661 7.14 -6.96 -14.28
C LEU A 661 6.99 -8.48 -14.21
N LEU A 662 6.26 -9.00 -13.22
CA LEU A 662 5.97 -10.43 -13.08
C LEU A 662 5.14 -10.96 -14.26
N GLN A 663 4.17 -10.18 -14.76
CA GLN A 663 3.44 -10.52 -15.98
C GLN A 663 4.33 -10.50 -17.22
N ASN A 664 5.42 -9.74 -17.23
CA ASN A 664 6.44 -9.74 -18.27
C ASN A 664 7.64 -10.68 -17.97
N ALA A 665 7.43 -11.71 -17.13
CA ALA A 665 8.41 -12.76 -16.83
C ALA A 665 9.66 -12.28 -16.06
N ALA A 666 9.50 -11.28 -15.19
CA ALA A 666 10.50 -11.00 -14.16
C ALA A 666 10.69 -12.21 -13.25
N ASN A 667 11.95 -12.52 -12.93
CA ASN A 667 12.28 -13.60 -12.02
C ASN A 667 12.06 -13.15 -10.58
N VAL A 668 11.02 -13.70 -9.95
CA VAL A 668 10.62 -13.41 -8.56
C VAL A 668 11.73 -13.76 -7.54
N ASN A 669 12.69 -14.60 -7.92
CA ASN A 669 13.77 -15.11 -7.06
C ASN A 669 15.16 -14.56 -7.42
N GLN A 670 15.27 -13.62 -8.36
CA GLN A 670 16.58 -13.09 -8.75
C GLN A 670 17.17 -12.22 -7.63
N GLN A 671 18.35 -12.61 -7.16
CA GLN A 671 19.04 -11.96 -6.05
C GLN A 671 19.96 -10.83 -6.53
N ASP A 672 20.11 -9.82 -5.67
CA ASP A 672 21.12 -8.76 -5.79
C ASP A 672 22.52 -9.27 -5.36
N ALA A 673 23.50 -8.37 -5.35
CA ALA A 673 24.88 -8.68 -4.96
C ALA A 673 25.03 -9.10 -3.49
N GLN A 674 24.05 -8.81 -2.64
CA GLN A 674 24.00 -9.26 -1.24
C GLN A 674 23.19 -10.55 -1.09
N GLY A 675 22.84 -11.25 -2.17
CA GLY A 675 22.03 -12.46 -2.08
C GLY A 675 20.56 -12.19 -1.73
N ARG A 676 20.09 -10.94 -1.78
CA ARG A 676 18.72 -10.59 -1.42
C ARG A 676 17.82 -10.55 -2.65
N GLY A 677 16.77 -11.36 -2.63
CA GLY A 677 15.72 -11.33 -3.66
C GLY A 677 14.62 -10.29 -3.36
N PRO A 678 13.65 -10.09 -4.28
CA PRO A 678 12.50 -9.20 -4.08
C PRO A 678 11.75 -9.43 -2.76
N LEU A 679 11.60 -10.69 -2.33
CA LEU A 679 10.95 -11.05 -1.07
C LEU A 679 11.73 -10.54 0.16
N HIS A 680 13.07 -10.55 0.12
CA HIS A 680 13.90 -9.99 1.21
C HIS A 680 13.71 -8.49 1.30
N HIS A 681 13.77 -7.77 0.17
CA HIS A 681 13.57 -6.33 0.10
C HIS A 681 12.18 -5.92 0.59
N ALA A 682 11.12 -6.62 0.17
CA ALA A 682 9.76 -6.35 0.62
C ALA A 682 9.60 -6.58 2.12
N THR A 683 10.28 -7.59 2.67
CA THR A 683 10.26 -7.90 4.10
C THR A 683 11.02 -6.87 4.93
N MET A 684 12.23 -6.47 4.49
CA MET A 684 13.02 -5.40 5.15
C MET A 684 12.27 -4.06 5.19
N LEU A 685 11.52 -3.74 4.13
CA LEU A 685 10.73 -2.51 4.04
C LEU A 685 9.35 -2.62 4.72
N GLY A 686 8.95 -3.79 5.21
CA GLY A 686 7.65 -4.00 5.85
C GLY A 686 6.45 -3.93 4.89
N HIS A 687 6.66 -4.15 3.58
CA HIS A 687 5.61 -4.07 2.57
C HIS A 687 4.80 -5.38 2.49
N THR A 688 3.89 -5.60 3.44
CA THR A 688 3.09 -6.83 3.59
C THR A 688 2.37 -7.27 2.30
N GLY A 689 1.76 -6.34 1.55
CA GLY A 689 1.11 -6.67 0.29
C GLY A 689 2.08 -7.21 -0.77
N GLN A 690 3.29 -6.64 -0.87
CA GLN A 690 4.31 -7.10 -1.84
C GLN A 690 4.85 -8.48 -1.43
N VAL A 691 4.99 -8.74 -0.13
CA VAL A 691 5.31 -10.08 0.39
C VAL A 691 4.25 -11.09 -0.05
N CYS A 692 2.97 -10.80 0.17
CA CYS A 692 1.87 -11.67 -0.25
C CYS A 692 1.90 -11.94 -1.78
N LEU A 693 2.07 -10.89 -2.59
CA LEU A 693 2.19 -11.01 -4.04
C LEU A 693 3.34 -11.94 -4.45
N PHE A 694 4.52 -11.78 -3.86
CA PHE A 694 5.67 -12.61 -4.21
C PHE A 694 5.51 -14.07 -3.79
N LEU A 695 4.96 -14.34 -2.60
CA LEU A 695 4.63 -15.70 -2.16
C LEU A 695 3.63 -16.37 -3.12
N LYS A 696 2.58 -15.65 -3.52
CA LYS A 696 1.59 -16.11 -4.52
C LYS A 696 2.23 -16.46 -5.87
N ARG A 697 3.35 -15.80 -6.21
CA ARG A 697 4.08 -16.00 -7.46
C ARG A 697 5.26 -16.97 -7.33
N GLY A 698 5.36 -17.69 -6.22
CA GLY A 698 6.35 -18.75 -6.01
C GLY A 698 7.72 -18.23 -5.59
N ALA A 699 7.77 -17.13 -4.83
CA ALA A 699 9.01 -16.68 -4.22
C ALA A 699 9.56 -17.71 -3.22
N ASN A 700 10.86 -17.94 -3.27
CA ASN A 700 11.56 -18.86 -2.37
C ASN A 700 11.75 -18.20 -1.00
N GLN A 701 10.87 -18.56 -0.07
CA GLN A 701 10.92 -18.11 1.32
C GLN A 701 12.07 -18.69 2.15
N ASN A 702 12.79 -19.68 1.62
CA ASN A 702 13.94 -20.32 2.27
C ASN A 702 15.28 -19.81 1.73
N ALA A 703 15.28 -18.95 0.71
CA ALA A 703 16.50 -18.32 0.22
C ALA A 703 17.11 -17.48 1.35
N ALA A 704 18.42 -17.65 1.58
CA ALA A 704 19.18 -16.87 2.53
C ALA A 704 20.04 -15.84 1.79
N ASP A 705 20.21 -14.68 2.40
CA ASP A 705 21.16 -13.66 1.94
C ASP A 705 22.59 -13.98 2.39
N ILE A 706 23.55 -13.08 2.11
CA ILE A 706 24.96 -13.25 2.49
C ILE A 706 25.19 -13.31 4.00
N ASP A 707 24.27 -12.80 4.81
CA ASP A 707 24.31 -12.84 6.27
C ASP A 707 23.54 -14.06 6.82
N GLU A 708 23.22 -15.03 5.94
CA GLU A 708 22.41 -16.22 6.21
C GLU A 708 20.99 -15.91 6.70
N LYS A 709 20.48 -14.69 6.45
CA LYS A 709 19.14 -14.29 6.86
C LYS A 709 18.12 -14.68 5.80
N THR A 710 17.14 -15.48 6.20
CA THR A 710 15.95 -15.74 5.39
C THR A 710 14.93 -14.60 5.58
N PRO A 711 13.94 -14.44 4.67
CA PRO A 711 12.84 -13.50 4.85
C PRO A 711 12.14 -13.63 6.21
N LEU A 712 11.99 -14.86 6.73
CA LEU A 712 11.39 -15.09 8.04
C LEU A 712 12.25 -14.51 9.18
N ILE A 713 13.57 -14.71 9.13
CA ILE A 713 14.50 -14.12 10.12
C ILE A 713 14.44 -12.59 10.05
N ILE A 714 14.46 -12.02 8.85
CA ILE A 714 14.34 -10.56 8.66
C ILE A 714 13.02 -10.03 9.24
N ALA A 715 11.89 -10.72 9.01
CA ALA A 715 10.59 -10.30 9.53
C ALA A 715 10.53 -10.35 11.06
N VAL A 716 11.15 -11.36 11.68
CA VAL A 716 11.28 -11.49 13.14
C VAL A 716 12.17 -10.39 13.71
N ASP A 717 13.34 -10.15 13.11
CA ASP A 717 14.27 -9.09 13.52
C ASP A 717 13.63 -7.70 13.41
N ALA A 718 12.78 -7.49 12.39
CA ALA A 718 12.02 -6.26 12.18
C ALA A 718 10.74 -6.16 13.04
N ALA A 719 10.41 -7.18 13.83
CA ALA A 719 9.20 -7.29 14.65
C ALA A 719 7.87 -7.08 13.87
N ASN A 720 7.82 -7.51 12.60
CA ASN A 720 6.63 -7.38 11.74
C ASN A 720 5.78 -8.67 11.79
N ALA A 721 4.80 -8.69 12.70
CA ALA A 721 3.97 -9.87 12.98
C ALA A 721 3.15 -10.37 11.77
N ASP A 722 2.66 -9.46 10.93
CA ASP A 722 1.85 -9.81 9.76
C ASP A 722 2.69 -10.58 8.73
N ILE A 723 3.90 -10.10 8.46
CA ILE A 723 4.82 -10.75 7.51
C ILE A 723 5.30 -12.09 8.06
N VAL A 724 5.58 -12.18 9.36
CA VAL A 724 5.91 -13.46 10.03
C VAL A 724 4.77 -14.47 9.83
N THR A 725 3.52 -14.03 10.01
CA THR A 725 2.33 -14.87 9.84
C THR A 725 2.20 -15.34 8.39
N LEU A 726 2.31 -14.44 7.41
CA LEU A 726 2.27 -14.79 5.99
C LEU A 726 3.33 -15.81 5.59
N LEU A 727 4.58 -15.62 6.03
CA LEU A 727 5.69 -16.52 5.72
C LEU A 727 5.52 -17.90 6.38
N ARG A 728 5.03 -17.96 7.63
CA ARG A 728 4.74 -19.24 8.30
C ARG A 728 3.61 -19.99 7.62
N LEU A 729 2.53 -19.30 7.25
CA LEU A 729 1.40 -19.89 6.54
C LEU A 729 1.80 -20.40 5.15
N ALA A 730 2.60 -19.62 4.41
CA ALA A 730 3.11 -20.04 3.09
C ALA A 730 4.02 -21.27 3.19
N LYS A 731 4.85 -21.36 4.23
CA LYS A 731 5.64 -22.55 4.55
C LYS A 731 4.78 -23.78 4.84
N MET A 732 3.80 -23.63 5.71
CA MET A 732 2.88 -24.71 6.05
C MET A 732 2.12 -25.25 4.82
N ASN A 733 1.65 -24.36 3.93
CA ASN A 733 1.00 -24.75 2.68
C ASN A 733 1.92 -25.55 1.74
N GLU A 734 3.19 -25.16 1.66
CA GLU A 734 4.18 -25.87 0.84
C GLU A 734 4.44 -27.26 1.38
N GLU A 735 4.57 -27.40 2.71
CA GLU A 735 4.72 -28.69 3.40
C GLU A 735 3.47 -29.59 3.22
N MET A 736 2.26 -29.04 3.30
CA MET A 736 1.03 -29.78 3.01
C MET A 736 0.98 -30.28 1.56
N ARG A 737 1.37 -29.43 0.60
CA ARG A 737 1.42 -29.80 -0.82
C ARG A 737 2.47 -30.89 -1.09
N GLU A 738 3.57 -30.91 -0.35
CA GLU A 738 4.62 -31.94 -0.46
C GLU A 738 4.20 -33.27 0.19
N ALA A 739 3.40 -33.22 1.26
CA ALA A 739 2.84 -34.40 1.91
C ALA A 739 1.77 -35.13 1.05
N GLU A 740 1.11 -34.43 0.13
CA GLU A 740 0.09 -34.98 -0.78
C GLU A 740 0.66 -35.57 -2.10
N GLY A 741 1.96 -35.88 -2.16
CA GLY A 741 2.64 -36.46 -3.33
C GLY A 741 2.09 -37.82 -3.84
N PRO A 742 2.39 -38.22 -5.09
CA PRO A 742 1.48 -38.99 -5.96
C PRO A 742 1.53 -40.51 -5.72
N TYR A 743 1.05 -41.00 -4.58
CA TYR A 743 0.64 -42.39 -4.39
C TYR A 743 -0.49 -42.44 -3.36
N SER A 744 -1.74 -42.30 -3.82
CA SER A 744 -2.91 -42.75 -3.05
C SER A 744 -3.77 -43.65 -3.92
N GLN A 745 -3.26 -44.86 -4.14
CA GLN A 745 -4.09 -46.00 -4.49
C GLN A 745 -4.50 -46.67 -3.18
N SER A 746 -5.80 -47.00 -3.10
CA SER A 746 -6.47 -47.84 -2.10
C SER A 746 -6.44 -47.40 -0.63
N GLY A 747 -7.64 -47.02 -0.16
CA GLY A 747 -8.31 -47.69 0.96
C GLY A 747 -7.65 -47.65 2.34
N GLN A 748 -8.29 -46.89 3.23
CA GLN A 748 -8.12 -46.82 4.68
C GLN A 748 -6.82 -46.15 5.16
N TYR A 749 -6.94 -45.01 5.86
CA TYR A 749 -6.38 -44.78 7.20
C TYR A 749 -6.80 -43.38 7.72
N SER A 750 -7.38 -43.35 8.92
CA SER A 750 -6.84 -42.76 10.15
C SER A 750 -7.02 -41.25 10.27
N THR A 751 -8.01 -40.88 11.06
CA THR A 751 -8.46 -39.52 11.37
C THR A 751 -7.55 -38.76 12.36
N ASN A 752 -6.22 -38.85 12.25
CA ASN A 752 -5.30 -37.98 13.01
C ASN A 752 -3.89 -38.12 12.44
N SER A 753 -3.48 -37.21 11.55
CA SER A 753 -2.06 -37.12 11.16
C SER A 753 -1.26 -36.39 12.27
N PRO A 754 0.01 -36.74 12.52
CA PRO A 754 0.87 -36.01 13.46
C PRO A 754 0.95 -34.51 13.14
N THR A 755 0.82 -34.17 11.86
CA THR A 755 0.82 -32.81 11.31
C THR A 755 -0.47 -32.05 11.68
N GLU A 756 -1.62 -32.72 11.68
CA GLU A 756 -2.90 -32.15 12.13
C GLU A 756 -2.91 -31.90 13.65
N MET A 757 -2.19 -32.73 14.40
CA MET A 757 -1.98 -32.54 15.84
C MET A 757 -1.06 -31.34 16.09
N GLN A 758 0.04 -31.19 15.33
CA GLN A 758 0.89 -29.99 15.37
C GLN A 758 0.16 -28.71 14.97
N TYR A 759 -0.75 -28.80 13.99
CA TYR A 759 -1.63 -27.69 13.58
C TYR A 759 -2.57 -27.25 14.71
N ARG A 760 -3.20 -28.22 15.40
CA ARG A 760 -4.02 -27.92 16.59
C ARG A 760 -3.18 -27.33 17.71
N THR A 761 -1.99 -27.88 17.99
CA THR A 761 -1.11 -27.37 19.05
C THR A 761 -0.63 -25.95 18.75
N CYS A 762 -0.25 -25.63 17.51
CA CYS A 762 0.20 -24.29 17.13
C CYS A 762 -0.95 -23.26 17.18
N MET A 763 -2.16 -23.65 16.78
CA MET A 763 -3.37 -22.83 16.92
C MET A 763 -3.74 -22.61 18.40
N GLN A 764 -3.59 -23.65 19.22
CA GLN A 764 -3.96 -23.64 20.64
C GLN A 764 -2.93 -22.87 21.49
N GLU A 765 -1.64 -22.95 21.16
CA GLU A 765 -0.59 -22.09 21.74
C GLU A 765 -0.77 -20.62 21.35
N PHE A 766 -1.17 -20.33 20.10
CA PHE A 766 -1.45 -18.97 19.64
C PHE A 766 -2.68 -18.36 20.34
N ILE A 767 -3.75 -19.14 20.53
CA ILE A 767 -4.94 -18.72 21.28
C ILE A 767 -4.60 -18.51 22.77
N SER A 768 -3.76 -19.37 23.35
CA SER A 768 -3.35 -19.25 24.76
C SER A 768 -2.46 -18.03 25.00
N LEU A 769 -1.57 -17.70 24.06
CA LEU A 769 -0.74 -16.49 24.13
C LEU A 769 -1.53 -15.19 23.99
N GLN A 770 -2.71 -15.20 23.36
CA GLN A 770 -3.61 -14.04 23.33
C GLN A 770 -4.54 -13.92 24.54
N LEU A 771 -4.72 -14.99 25.33
CA LEU A 771 -5.57 -15.00 26.52
C LEU A 771 -4.80 -14.72 27.82
N ASP A 772 -3.49 -14.95 27.85
CA ASP A 772 -2.64 -14.64 29.02
C ASP A 772 -2.22 -13.15 29.12
N GLU A 773 -2.60 -12.30 28.15
CA GLU A 773 -2.39 -10.83 28.17
C GLU A 773 -3.66 -9.99 28.40
N THR A 774 -4.78 -10.61 28.81
CA THR A 774 -5.96 -9.92 29.36
C THR A 774 -6.09 -10.14 30.85
#